data_AF-A0A024UUD9-F1
#
_entry.id   AF-A0A024UUD9-F1
#
_cell.length_a   1.000
_cell.length_b   1.000
_cell.length_c   1.000
_cell.angle_alpha   90.00
_cell.angle_beta   90.00
_cell.angle_gamma   90.00
#
_symmetry.space_group_name_H-M   'P 1'
#
loop_
_entity.id
_entity.type
_entity.pdbx_description
1 polymer ?
#
loop_
_entity_poly.entity_id
_entity_poly.type
_entity_poly.pdbx_seq_one_letter_code
_entity_poly.pdbx_strand_id
1 'polypeptide(L)'
;MATTSRSRLNSVHALVDEIRLGEEASDHATSLWEKLESHGLNDTDAWLCGALMQRLALAACAPTCNSSGHTEIIGKISQAKQSVEAERVHIISAQCSALRLLHAVKPMMVRPHVSIAPYMSVVRQSTNVMDERNQREEILKICRDVLISSNLRADVETICIEFLHDESTGIRSIAIDGLLSLASSSRVLPRSLIASATSLLGDATSFRSASSRVAALRLLRVVALQHRDASVLPSFYAHAMDRSPLVRREVALSLRYFHTVASASQLGQWLLKTPLEDGQPHVSTELLATGVLLSLLEDQHAEVLTEASRTIVAIARLRRDHLHVAALEKAITAHADLVHTRALSEKLTITLSLASLLQCHVPRPFAFTAEQMDYMFSNPPSDGPHAAALLSVLAASAVENLLHANRTVDFLAAASALYWPPATAATTTLPAPTPLAPALQAKMFQLTRQIGRGAAQLLGLDAALRDRLRTLQHLTLIREFTAPDSPSPSALFVSATAKDIQKQPAQTGNVIQAVVLPPKPVATCVPGWQHEVPVHALVYGADDPTSLAIKIVVRGQEPLRVYSHDVLPRNISWLDRRAWQVRCVISVALMAADTTVEAIVCTKTAQDQVTEMGPPVVVGVNQPLKLALNMSPIHHQRAMLA
;
A
#
# COMPACT_ATOMS: atom_id res chain seq x y z
N MET A 1 -15.21 42.01 37.27
CA MET A 1 -13.89 42.03 36.61
C MET A 1 -13.89 41.31 35.25
N ALA A 2 -14.40 40.07 35.14
CA ALA A 2 -14.41 39.33 33.85
C ALA A 2 -15.26 39.96 32.72
N THR A 3 -16.32 40.70 33.04
CA THR A 3 -17.17 41.39 32.05
C THR A 3 -16.52 42.67 31.50
N THR A 4 -15.73 43.37 32.32
CA THR A 4 -15.02 44.59 31.93
C THR A 4 -13.71 44.32 31.19
N SER A 5 -13.04 43.19 31.44
CA SER A 5 -11.90 42.75 30.64
C SER A 5 -12.34 42.28 29.25
N ARG A 6 -13.49 41.59 29.15
CA ARG A 6 -14.05 41.11 27.88
C ARG A 6 -14.57 42.23 26.98
N SER A 7 -15.20 43.28 27.54
CA SER A 7 -15.59 44.47 26.76
C SER A 7 -14.38 45.26 26.27
N ARG A 8 -13.31 45.37 27.08
CA ARG A 8 -12.04 45.98 26.69
C ARG A 8 -11.32 45.19 25.59
N LEU A 9 -11.30 43.86 25.68
CA LEU A 9 -10.78 42.98 24.63
C LEU A 9 -11.54 43.15 23.31
N ASN A 10 -12.87 43.29 23.36
CA ASN A 10 -13.68 43.56 22.18
C ASN A 10 -13.39 44.94 21.56
N SER A 11 -13.09 45.96 22.38
CA SER A 11 -12.64 47.28 21.89
C SER A 11 -11.28 47.18 21.20
N VAL A 12 -10.35 46.38 21.74
CA VAL A 12 -9.05 46.10 21.11
C VAL A 12 -9.23 45.32 19.80
N HIS A 13 -10.20 44.39 19.74
CA HIS A 13 -10.54 43.67 18.50
C HIS A 13 -11.05 44.62 17.42
N ALA A 14 -11.96 45.53 17.77
CA ALA A 14 -12.47 46.52 16.83
C ALA A 14 -11.35 47.40 16.26
N LEU A 15 -10.43 47.89 17.11
CA LEU A 15 -9.28 48.69 16.70
C LEU A 15 -8.31 47.92 15.78
N VAL A 16 -8.08 46.63 16.05
CA VAL A 16 -7.19 45.79 15.23
C VAL A 16 -7.82 45.43 13.88
N ASP A 17 -9.12 45.21 13.84
CA ASP A 17 -9.85 44.97 12.59
C ASP A 17 -9.91 46.25 11.73
N GLU A 18 -9.99 47.43 12.34
CA GLU A 18 -9.91 48.73 11.66
C GLU A 18 -8.53 48.96 11.01
N ILE A 19 -7.43 48.56 11.68
CA ILE A 19 -6.07 48.58 11.11
C ILE A 19 -5.93 47.63 9.90
N ARG A 20 -6.68 46.51 9.89
CA ARG A 20 -6.64 45.55 8.77
C ARG A 20 -7.45 46.02 7.56
N LEU A 21 -8.47 46.84 7.78
CA LEU A 21 -9.40 47.35 6.75
C LEU A 21 -8.97 48.69 6.16
N GLY A 22 -8.03 49.41 6.78
CA GLY A 22 -7.56 50.70 6.30
C GLY A 22 -6.69 50.60 5.05
N GLU A 23 -7.27 50.88 3.89
CA GLU A 23 -6.55 51.37 2.72
C GLU A 23 -6.22 52.87 2.94
N GLU A 24 -4.95 53.24 2.80
CA GLU A 24 -4.49 54.60 2.48
C GLU A 24 -4.83 55.75 3.46
N ALA A 25 -4.16 55.83 4.61
CA ALA A 25 -3.75 57.11 5.23
C ALA A 25 -2.71 56.86 6.33
N SER A 26 -1.46 57.29 6.13
CA SER A 26 -0.37 57.07 7.10
C SER A 26 -0.70 57.59 8.50
N ASP A 27 -1.42 58.71 8.58
CA ASP A 27 -1.63 59.47 9.82
C ASP A 27 -2.68 58.84 10.74
N HIS A 28 -3.72 58.23 10.17
CA HIS A 28 -4.76 57.53 10.94
C HIS A 28 -4.23 56.22 11.54
N ALA A 29 -3.41 55.49 10.77
CA ALA A 29 -2.75 54.29 11.25
C ALA A 29 -1.78 54.61 12.41
N THR A 30 -0.94 55.65 12.30
CA THR A 30 -0.09 56.10 13.43
C THR A 30 -0.89 56.49 14.66
N SER A 31 -2.01 57.21 14.51
CA SER A 31 -2.90 57.55 15.64
C SER A 31 -3.49 56.30 16.31
N LEU A 32 -3.82 55.26 15.54
CA LEU A 32 -4.30 53.98 16.07
C LEU A 32 -3.20 53.21 16.83
N TRP A 33 -1.96 53.24 16.34
CA TRP A 33 -0.82 52.61 17.04
C TRP A 33 -0.51 53.33 18.37
N GLU A 34 -0.54 54.67 18.39
CA GLU A 34 -0.38 55.46 19.63
C GLU A 34 -1.51 55.20 20.64
N LYS A 35 -2.75 55.03 20.17
CA LYS A 35 -3.89 54.62 21.01
C LYS A 35 -3.68 53.23 21.59
N LEU A 36 -3.17 52.28 20.81
CA LEU A 36 -2.91 50.93 21.32
C LEU A 36 -1.70 50.88 22.26
N GLU A 37 -0.65 51.66 22.00
CA GLU A 37 0.49 51.84 22.91
C GLU A 37 0.03 52.43 24.24
N SER A 38 -0.74 53.53 24.21
CA SER A 38 -1.29 54.15 25.42
C SER A 38 -2.25 53.23 26.16
N HIS A 39 -3.09 52.45 25.45
CA HIS A 39 -3.91 51.41 26.09
C HIS A 39 -3.06 50.35 26.79
N GLY A 40 -2.01 49.83 26.14
CA GLY A 40 -1.11 48.85 26.75
C GLY A 40 -0.31 49.39 27.93
N LEU A 41 0.13 50.65 27.88
CA LEU A 41 0.86 51.29 28.97
C LEU A 41 -0.05 51.60 30.17
N ASN A 42 -1.29 52.03 29.91
CA ASN A 42 -2.22 52.47 30.95
C ASN A 42 -3.06 51.33 31.56
N ASP A 43 -3.20 50.17 30.91
CA ASP A 43 -3.99 49.08 31.49
C ASP A 43 -3.28 48.43 32.68
N THR A 44 -4.05 48.01 33.68
CA THR A 44 -3.52 47.41 34.91
C THR A 44 -3.50 45.89 34.86
N ASP A 45 -4.18 45.29 33.88
CA ASP A 45 -4.27 43.84 33.72
C ASP A 45 -3.17 43.30 32.79
N ALA A 46 -2.22 42.55 33.33
CA ALA A 46 -1.13 41.94 32.56
C ALA A 46 -1.59 40.93 31.51
N TRP A 47 -2.70 40.22 31.73
CA TRP A 47 -3.24 39.27 30.75
C TRP A 47 -3.78 40.00 29.53
N LEU A 48 -4.46 41.13 29.76
CA LEU A 48 -4.97 41.98 28.70
C LEU A 48 -3.82 42.63 27.92
N CYS A 49 -2.75 43.06 28.62
CA CYS A 49 -1.53 43.57 27.99
C CYS A 49 -0.85 42.50 27.13
N GLY A 50 -0.74 41.26 27.61
CA GLY A 50 -0.18 40.14 26.85
C GLY A 50 -1.00 39.80 25.60
N ALA A 51 -2.33 39.78 25.72
CA ALA A 51 -3.23 39.57 24.58
C ALA A 51 -3.13 40.72 23.56
N LEU A 52 -3.03 41.96 24.02
CA LEU A 52 -2.81 43.14 23.19
C LEU A 52 -1.51 43.00 22.38
N MET A 53 -0.38 42.63 23.01
CA MET A 53 0.89 42.43 22.30
C MET A 53 0.80 41.42 21.15
N GLN A 54 0.15 40.27 21.38
CA GLN A 54 -0.03 39.25 20.34
C GLN A 54 -0.90 39.77 19.20
N ARG A 55 -1.94 40.57 19.51
CA ARG A 55 -2.81 41.16 18.49
C ARG A 55 -2.13 42.26 17.70
N LEU A 56 -1.32 43.10 18.36
CA LEU A 56 -0.44 44.07 17.71
C LEU A 56 0.51 43.38 16.73
N ALA A 57 1.13 42.26 17.14
CA ALA A 57 1.96 41.45 16.27
C ALA A 57 1.18 40.93 15.05
N LEU A 58 -0.03 40.39 15.23
CA LEU A 58 -0.87 39.90 14.12
C LEU A 58 -1.33 41.02 13.17
N ALA A 59 -1.62 42.22 13.68
CA ALA A 59 -1.97 43.38 12.87
C ALA A 59 -0.76 43.85 12.05
N ALA A 60 0.42 43.89 12.68
CA ALA A 60 1.67 44.22 12.01
C ALA A 60 2.15 43.17 11.00
N CYS A 61 1.64 41.93 11.07
CA CYS A 61 1.84 40.89 10.05
C CYS A 61 0.99 41.10 8.79
N ALA A 62 0.03 42.03 8.79
CA ALA A 62 -0.77 42.31 7.59
C ALA A 62 0.14 42.85 6.46
N PRO A 63 -0.07 42.40 5.21
CA PRO A 63 0.75 42.81 4.07
C PRO A 63 0.67 44.31 3.76
N THR A 64 -0.41 44.98 4.18
CA THR A 64 -0.62 46.43 4.06
C THR A 64 0.13 47.25 5.10
N CYS A 65 0.65 46.62 6.16
CA CYS A 65 1.29 47.33 7.26
C CYS A 65 2.80 47.49 7.01
N ASN A 66 3.24 48.71 6.67
CA ASN A 66 4.65 49.02 6.38
C ASN A 66 5.45 49.56 7.58
N SER A 67 4.78 49.86 8.71
CA SER A 67 5.44 50.46 9.88
C SER A 67 6.46 49.51 10.51
N SER A 68 7.59 50.06 10.97
CA SER A 68 8.63 49.34 11.69
C SER A 68 8.55 49.47 13.22
N GLY A 69 7.73 50.38 13.75
CA GLY A 69 7.69 50.74 15.18
C GLY A 69 7.05 49.70 16.10
N HIS A 70 6.41 48.66 15.55
CA HIS A 70 5.65 47.68 16.35
C HIS A 70 6.51 46.90 17.35
N THR A 71 7.75 46.57 16.99
CA THR A 71 8.68 45.88 17.90
C THR A 71 9.07 46.76 19.09
N GLU A 72 9.19 48.07 18.86
CA GLU A 72 9.46 49.05 19.92
C GLU A 72 8.26 49.20 20.86
N ILE A 73 7.03 49.31 20.32
CA ILE A 73 5.80 49.38 21.12
C ILE A 73 5.65 48.13 22.01
N ILE A 74 5.84 46.94 21.44
CA ILE A 74 5.81 45.68 22.19
C ILE A 74 6.89 45.69 23.29
N GLY A 75 8.10 46.18 22.98
CA GLY A 75 9.19 46.34 23.94
C GLY A 75 8.84 47.28 25.10
N LYS A 76 8.26 48.45 24.81
CA LYS A 76 7.86 49.45 25.81
C LYS A 76 6.77 48.93 26.75
N ILE A 77 5.71 48.33 26.20
CA ILE A 77 4.63 47.73 27.02
C ILE A 77 5.22 46.64 27.91
N SER A 78 6.11 45.79 27.37
CA SER A 78 6.74 44.73 28.15
C SER A 78 7.58 45.28 29.30
N GLN A 79 8.47 46.25 29.03
CA GLN A 79 9.31 46.86 30.06
C GLN A 79 8.49 47.53 31.17
N ALA A 80 7.41 48.23 30.82
CA ALA A 80 6.54 48.89 31.80
C ALA A 80 5.87 47.89 32.75
N LYS A 81 5.45 46.72 32.23
CA LYS A 81 4.68 45.72 32.99
C LYS A 81 5.53 44.66 33.68
N GLN A 82 6.81 44.55 33.36
CA GLN A 82 7.76 43.65 34.05
C GLN A 82 8.12 44.10 35.49
N SER A 83 7.72 45.30 35.90
CA SER A 83 7.96 45.84 37.25
C SER A 83 7.21 45.08 38.36
N VAL A 84 6.14 44.37 38.02
CA VAL A 84 5.37 43.53 38.94
C VAL A 84 5.88 42.10 38.85
N GLU A 85 6.51 41.61 39.92
CA GLU A 85 7.18 40.31 39.96
C GLU A 85 6.24 39.14 39.63
N ALA A 86 5.00 39.18 40.11
CA ALA A 86 3.98 38.15 39.86
C ALA A 86 3.52 38.08 38.39
N GLU A 87 3.65 39.17 37.62
CA GLU A 87 3.14 39.26 36.24
C GLU A 87 4.27 39.20 35.20
N ARG A 88 5.51 39.41 35.63
CA ARG A 88 6.72 39.46 34.80
C ARG A 88 6.85 38.25 33.89
N VAL A 89 6.63 37.05 34.41
CA VAL A 89 6.75 35.78 33.68
C VAL A 89 5.74 35.71 32.52
N HIS A 90 4.49 36.09 32.79
CA HIS A 90 3.42 36.11 31.79
C HIS A 90 3.71 37.14 30.69
N ILE A 91 4.13 38.35 31.08
CA ILE A 91 4.44 39.44 30.15
C ILE A 91 5.62 39.06 29.23
N ILE A 92 6.68 38.46 29.76
CA ILE A 92 7.83 38.03 28.94
C ILE A 92 7.43 36.91 27.98
N SER A 93 6.61 35.94 28.43
CA SER A 93 6.09 34.89 27.54
C SER A 93 5.24 35.48 26.41
N ALA A 94 4.33 36.41 26.73
CA ALA A 94 3.50 37.09 25.74
C ALA A 94 4.33 37.91 24.74
N GLN A 95 5.35 38.64 25.22
CA GLN A 95 6.30 39.36 24.38
C GLN A 95 7.02 38.40 23.41
N CYS A 96 7.58 37.29 23.91
CA CYS A 96 8.30 36.32 23.08
C CYS A 96 7.37 35.69 22.02
N SER A 97 6.14 35.35 22.40
CA SER A 97 5.11 34.85 21.49
C SER A 97 4.76 35.88 20.39
N ALA A 98 4.57 37.16 20.77
CA ALA A 98 4.31 38.24 19.83
C ALA A 98 5.47 38.47 18.86
N LEU A 99 6.72 38.46 19.36
CA LEU A 99 7.92 38.54 18.54
C LEU A 99 8.05 37.34 17.59
N ARG A 100 7.65 36.13 18.00
CA ARG A 100 7.66 34.93 17.15
C ARG A 100 6.66 35.02 16.00
N LEU A 101 5.45 35.54 16.25
CA LEU A 101 4.47 35.81 15.20
C LEU A 101 5.03 36.82 14.17
N LEU A 102 5.62 37.91 14.64
CA LEU A 102 6.27 38.89 13.77
C LEU A 102 7.45 38.30 13.01
N HIS A 103 8.27 37.47 13.66
CA HIS A 103 9.47 36.87 13.05
C HIS A 103 9.12 35.96 11.87
N ALA A 104 8.00 35.24 11.95
CA ALA A 104 7.52 34.37 10.88
C ALA A 104 7.23 35.12 9.56
N VAL A 105 6.91 36.43 9.62
CA VAL A 105 6.57 37.25 8.45
C VAL A 105 7.66 38.28 8.13
N LYS A 106 8.23 38.92 9.16
CA LYS A 106 9.20 40.02 9.08
C LYS A 106 10.43 39.72 9.93
N PRO A 107 11.25 38.71 9.59
CA PRO A 107 12.35 38.25 10.43
C PRO A 107 13.42 39.32 10.64
N MET A 108 13.69 40.15 9.64
CA MET A 108 14.71 41.21 9.71
C MET A 108 14.39 42.28 10.74
N MET A 109 13.11 42.52 11.02
CA MET A 109 12.70 43.48 12.05
C MET A 109 12.88 42.93 13.46
N VAL A 110 12.71 41.63 13.66
CA VAL A 110 12.71 41.02 15.00
C VAL A 110 14.13 40.70 15.47
N ARG A 111 15.03 40.25 14.57
CA ARG A 111 16.39 39.82 14.91
C ARG A 111 17.16 40.80 15.81
N PRO A 112 17.18 42.13 15.56
CA PRO A 112 17.94 43.07 16.38
C PRO A 112 17.42 43.20 17.82
N HIS A 113 16.16 42.85 18.06
CA HIS A 113 15.51 42.97 19.37
C HIS A 113 15.58 41.70 20.22
N VAL A 114 16.13 40.60 19.68
CA VAL A 114 16.26 39.33 20.40
C VAL A 114 17.71 39.13 20.84
N SER A 115 17.97 39.36 22.12
CA SER A 115 19.29 39.14 22.71
C SER A 115 19.43 37.69 23.17
N ILE A 116 20.11 36.88 22.36
CA ILE A 116 20.21 35.42 22.57
C ILE A 116 20.88 35.08 23.90
N ALA A 117 22.03 35.67 24.25
CA ALA A 117 22.78 35.26 25.44
C ALA A 117 22.00 35.47 26.77
N PRO A 118 21.38 36.63 27.04
CA PRO A 118 20.52 36.81 28.22
C PRO A 118 19.32 35.86 28.23
N TYR A 119 18.67 35.67 27.08
CA TYR A 119 17.53 34.77 26.97
C TYR A 119 17.91 33.32 27.27
N MET A 120 19.05 32.85 26.76
CA MET A 120 19.54 31.51 27.06
C MET A 120 19.91 31.32 28.54
N SER A 121 20.38 32.38 29.22
CA SER A 121 20.62 32.30 30.67
C SER A 121 19.33 32.03 31.45
N VAL A 122 18.20 32.62 31.04
CA VAL A 122 16.88 32.37 31.63
C VAL A 122 16.41 30.94 31.35
N VAL A 123 16.61 30.43 30.13
CA VAL A 123 16.22 29.05 29.79
C VAL A 123 17.00 28.02 30.61
N ARG A 124 18.29 28.29 30.91
CA ARG A 124 19.17 27.42 31.71
C ARG A 124 18.89 27.47 33.20
N GLN A 125 18.28 28.54 33.71
CA GLN A 125 17.90 28.63 35.11
C GLN A 125 16.80 27.59 35.39
N SER A 126 17.15 26.58 36.20
CA SER A 126 16.27 25.48 36.57
C SER A 126 15.39 25.88 37.76
N THR A 127 14.24 26.48 37.48
CA THR A 127 13.25 26.79 38.53
C THR A 127 11.92 26.11 38.17
N ASN A 128 11.50 25.21 39.06
CA ASN A 128 10.38 24.29 38.87
C ASN A 128 9.03 24.96 39.19
N VAL A 129 8.91 26.27 38.92
CA VAL A 129 7.67 27.02 39.12
C VAL A 129 6.86 26.93 37.82
N MET A 130 5.62 26.46 37.92
CA MET A 130 4.73 26.19 36.78
C MET A 130 4.61 27.38 35.80
N ASP A 131 4.66 28.61 36.31
CA ASP A 131 4.53 29.82 35.49
C ASP A 131 5.77 30.08 34.62
N GLU A 132 6.97 29.80 35.13
CA GLU A 132 8.24 30.05 34.42
C GLU A 132 8.49 29.05 33.29
N ARG A 133 7.81 27.89 33.31
CA ARG A 133 7.89 26.89 32.24
C ARG A 133 7.45 27.46 30.88
N ASN A 134 6.31 28.15 30.84
CA ASN A 134 5.79 28.72 29.59
C ASN A 134 6.70 29.81 29.04
N GLN A 135 7.30 30.60 29.94
CA GLN A 135 8.30 31.60 29.58
C GLN A 135 9.55 30.93 28.98
N ARG A 136 10.11 29.91 29.63
CA ARG A 136 11.29 29.16 29.11
C ARG A 136 11.00 28.58 27.72
N GLU A 137 9.82 28.00 27.52
CA GLU A 137 9.41 27.43 26.23
C GLU A 137 9.29 28.50 25.13
N GLU A 138 8.65 29.64 25.38
CA GLU A 138 8.55 30.72 24.37
C GLU A 138 9.91 31.39 24.08
N ILE A 139 10.75 31.56 25.10
CA ILE A 139 12.11 32.10 24.92
C ILE A 139 12.95 31.17 24.04
N LEU A 140 12.92 29.85 24.29
CA LEU A 140 13.68 28.90 23.49
C LEU A 140 13.19 28.87 22.04
N LYS A 141 11.86 28.93 21.81
CA LYS A 141 11.29 29.00 20.45
C LYS A 141 11.81 30.20 19.67
N ILE A 142 11.72 31.41 20.23
CA ILE A 142 12.16 32.62 19.52
C ILE A 142 13.67 32.63 19.30
N CYS A 143 14.48 32.20 20.28
CA CYS A 143 15.93 32.11 20.12
C CYS A 143 16.30 31.16 18.99
N ARG A 144 15.71 29.97 18.97
CA ARG A 144 15.87 28.97 17.91
C ARG A 144 15.49 29.55 16.55
N ASP A 145 14.30 30.14 16.42
CA ASP A 145 13.78 30.65 15.15
C ASP A 145 14.65 31.81 14.63
N VAL A 146 15.11 32.70 15.50
CA VAL A 146 16.04 33.79 15.17
C VAL A 146 17.37 33.26 14.68
N LEU A 147 17.97 32.30 15.38
CA LEU A 147 19.25 31.69 14.99
C LEU A 147 19.14 30.94 13.65
N ILE A 148 18.06 30.17 13.44
CA ILE A 148 17.79 29.49 12.15
C ILE A 148 17.70 30.52 11.03
N SER A 149 16.89 31.57 11.22
CA SER A 149 16.70 32.60 10.19
C SER A 149 17.98 33.39 9.89
N SER A 150 18.84 33.56 10.90
CA SER A 150 20.15 34.23 10.79
C SER A 150 21.23 33.32 10.21
N ASN A 151 20.88 32.10 9.81
CA ASN A 151 21.78 31.07 9.28
C ASN A 151 22.91 30.70 10.25
N LEU A 152 22.73 30.91 11.56
CA LEU A 152 23.66 30.54 12.63
C LEU A 152 23.43 29.09 13.05
N ARG A 153 23.60 28.19 12.07
CA ARG A 153 23.17 26.78 12.22
C ARG A 153 23.90 26.06 13.35
N ALA A 154 25.17 26.38 13.59
CA ALA A 154 26.00 25.72 14.62
C ALA A 154 25.49 26.03 16.03
N ASP A 155 25.06 27.26 16.26
CA ASP A 155 24.49 27.69 17.53
C ASP A 155 23.14 27.00 17.77
N VAL A 156 22.29 26.89 16.73
CA VAL A 156 21.02 26.14 16.80
C VAL A 156 21.27 24.68 17.20
N GLU A 157 22.22 24.01 16.53
CA GLU A 157 22.54 22.62 16.84
C GLU A 157 23.01 22.49 18.29
N THR A 158 23.93 23.35 18.72
CA THR A 158 24.47 23.35 20.09
C THR A 158 23.35 23.49 21.13
N ILE A 159 22.49 24.51 21.00
CA ILE A 159 21.40 24.71 21.96
C ILE A 159 20.38 23.58 21.91
N CYS A 160 20.03 23.07 20.73
CA CYS A 160 19.02 22.00 20.65
C CYS A 160 19.56 20.67 21.20
N ILE A 161 20.86 20.39 21.07
CA ILE A 161 21.49 19.22 21.70
C ILE A 161 21.53 19.39 23.22
N GLU A 162 21.86 20.58 23.71
CA GLU A 162 21.86 20.92 25.15
C GLU A 162 20.47 20.64 25.77
N PHE A 163 19.40 21.16 25.16
CA PHE A 163 18.04 21.05 25.70
C PHE A 163 17.30 19.75 25.34
N LEU A 164 17.94 18.83 24.63
CA LEU A 164 17.35 17.53 24.30
C LEU A 164 17.10 16.67 25.55
N HIS A 165 17.89 16.88 26.60
CA HIS A 165 17.84 16.16 27.88
C HIS A 165 17.27 17.00 29.04
N ASP A 166 16.67 18.16 28.75
CA ASP A 166 16.00 18.99 29.77
C ASP A 166 14.83 18.21 30.41
N GLU A 167 14.52 18.45 31.68
CA GLU A 167 13.43 17.77 32.39
C GLU A 167 12.04 18.05 31.78
N SER A 168 11.85 19.25 31.21
CA SER A 168 10.58 19.65 30.59
C SER A 168 10.36 19.00 29.23
N THR A 169 9.27 18.24 29.11
CA THR A 169 8.83 17.65 27.84
C THR A 169 8.62 18.68 26.72
N GLY A 170 8.24 19.91 27.07
CA GLY A 170 7.99 20.98 26.09
C GLY A 170 9.30 21.52 25.52
N ILE A 171 10.29 21.74 26.39
CA ILE A 171 11.66 22.14 26.00
C ILE A 171 12.30 21.07 25.10
N ARG A 172 12.20 19.78 25.47
CA ARG A 172 12.65 18.66 24.61
C ARG A 172 11.98 18.67 23.25
N SER A 173 10.67 18.93 23.18
CA SER A 173 9.94 19.00 21.91
C SER A 173 10.45 20.15 21.02
N ILE A 174 10.68 21.32 21.60
CA ILE A 174 11.18 22.50 20.87
C ILE A 174 12.60 22.24 20.33
N ALA A 175 13.43 21.57 21.13
CA ALA A 175 14.78 21.14 20.74
C ALA A 175 14.74 20.15 19.56
N ILE A 176 13.89 19.13 19.63
CA ILE A 176 13.70 18.17 18.52
C ILE A 176 13.24 18.88 17.25
N ASP A 177 12.25 19.77 17.33
CA ASP A 177 11.77 20.54 16.18
C ASP A 177 12.88 21.38 15.54
N GLY A 178 13.78 21.96 16.36
CA GLY A 178 14.96 22.69 15.89
C GLY A 178 15.94 21.80 15.13
N LEU A 179 16.26 20.62 15.66
CA LEU A 179 17.11 19.65 14.98
C LEU A 179 16.50 19.17 13.66
N LEU A 180 15.18 18.91 13.64
CA LEU A 180 14.45 18.54 12.42
C LEU A 180 14.47 19.66 11.38
N SER A 181 14.35 20.94 11.79
CA SER A 181 14.45 22.09 10.90
C SER A 181 15.86 22.28 10.30
N LEU A 182 16.90 21.98 11.07
CA LEU A 182 18.27 21.94 10.57
C LEU A 182 18.42 20.81 9.53
N ALA A 183 17.91 19.62 9.83
CA ALA A 183 17.98 18.48 8.91
C ALA A 183 17.20 18.73 7.61
N SER A 184 16.03 19.37 7.66
CA SER A 184 15.28 19.76 6.45
C SER A 184 16.04 20.76 5.58
N SER A 185 16.93 21.55 6.19
CA SER A 185 17.84 22.48 5.50
C SER A 185 19.11 21.79 4.98
N SER A 186 19.07 20.46 4.79
CA SER A 186 20.17 19.61 4.34
C SER A 186 21.41 19.59 5.25
N ARG A 187 21.28 19.98 6.53
CA ARG A 187 22.37 19.81 7.50
C ARG A 187 22.41 18.35 7.97
N VAL A 188 23.61 17.78 7.96
CA VAL A 188 23.86 16.46 8.57
C VAL A 188 23.97 16.65 10.07
N LEU A 189 23.10 15.97 10.82
CA LEU A 189 23.08 16.02 12.27
C LEU A 189 24.10 15.03 12.87
N PRO A 190 24.62 15.27 14.09
CA PRO A 190 25.58 14.36 14.74
C PRO A 190 25.02 12.95 14.97
N ARG A 191 25.85 11.93 14.73
CA ARG A 191 25.46 10.52 14.94
C ARG A 191 25.14 10.19 16.40
N SER A 192 25.72 10.92 17.36
CA SER A 192 25.44 10.77 18.79
C SER A 192 23.95 10.94 19.14
N LEU A 193 23.19 11.65 18.30
CA LEU A 193 21.76 11.83 18.49
C LEU A 193 20.94 10.55 18.34
N ILE A 194 21.49 9.51 17.69
CA ILE A 194 20.86 8.18 17.65
C ILE A 194 20.68 7.66 19.07
N ALA A 195 21.76 7.62 19.85
CA ALA A 195 21.73 7.13 21.23
C ALA A 195 20.81 7.99 22.11
N SER A 196 20.87 9.32 21.97
CA SER A 196 19.99 10.24 22.71
C SER A 196 18.50 10.01 22.38
N ALA A 197 18.14 9.92 21.10
CA ALA A 197 16.75 9.71 20.70
C ALA A 197 16.23 8.32 21.11
N THR A 198 17.05 7.28 20.99
CA THR A 198 16.70 5.93 21.48
C THR A 198 16.50 5.91 22.99
N SER A 199 17.36 6.59 23.76
CA SER A 199 17.21 6.71 25.22
C SER A 199 15.92 7.40 25.61
N LEU A 200 15.58 8.52 24.95
CA LEU A 200 14.34 9.25 25.23
C LEU A 200 13.08 8.47 24.88
N LEU A 201 13.15 7.59 23.88
CA LEU A 201 12.05 6.69 23.51
C LEU A 201 11.93 5.50 24.47
N GLY A 202 13.02 5.05 25.08
CA GLY A 202 13.03 3.98 26.07
C GLY A 202 12.52 4.41 27.45
N ASP A 203 12.63 5.70 27.78
CA ASP A 203 12.17 6.24 29.05
C ASP A 203 10.70 6.69 28.97
N ALA A 204 9.82 5.94 29.65
CA ALA A 204 8.39 6.25 29.74
C ALA A 204 8.09 7.62 30.38
N THR A 205 9.01 8.16 31.16
CA THR A 205 8.87 9.50 31.79
C THR A 205 9.30 10.64 30.86
N SER A 206 10.15 10.34 29.88
CA SER A 206 10.67 11.32 28.91
C SER A 206 9.61 11.84 27.95
N PHE A 207 8.61 11.05 27.54
CA PHE A 207 7.55 11.52 26.65
C PHE A 207 6.16 10.99 26.99
N ARG A 208 5.47 11.73 27.87
CA ARG A 208 4.07 11.45 28.23
C ARG A 208 3.09 11.67 27.07
N SER A 209 3.35 12.66 26.22
CA SER A 209 2.48 12.99 25.09
C SER A 209 2.83 12.15 23.84
N ALA A 210 1.80 11.75 23.08
CA ALA A 210 1.99 11.04 21.81
C ALA A 210 2.76 11.89 20.79
N SER A 211 2.47 13.20 20.73
CA SER A 211 3.13 14.13 19.80
C SER A 211 4.64 14.22 20.03
N SER A 212 5.08 14.20 21.29
CA SER A 212 6.52 14.24 21.60
C SER A 212 7.22 12.92 21.25
N ARG A 213 6.56 11.77 21.45
CA ARG A 213 7.09 10.46 20.98
C ARG A 213 7.20 10.41 19.46
N VAL A 214 6.21 10.93 18.74
CA VAL A 214 6.26 11.08 17.27
C VAL A 214 7.43 11.95 16.84
N ALA A 215 7.66 13.09 17.51
CA ALA A 215 8.80 13.96 17.21
C ALA A 215 10.15 13.24 17.43
N ALA A 216 10.29 12.49 18.53
CA ALA A 216 11.48 11.71 18.80
C ALA A 216 11.72 10.59 17.78
N LEU A 217 10.68 9.86 17.37
CA LEU A 217 10.77 8.86 16.29
C LEU A 217 11.18 9.50 14.96
N ARG A 218 10.68 10.71 14.65
CA ARG A 218 11.10 11.46 13.46
C ARG A 218 12.57 11.84 13.52
N LEU A 219 13.05 12.33 14.66
CA LEU A 219 14.46 12.65 14.85
C LEU A 219 15.32 11.40 14.68
N LEU A 220 14.96 10.30 15.34
CA LEU A 220 15.67 9.03 15.22
C LEU A 220 15.73 8.56 13.77
N ARG A 221 14.60 8.59 13.05
CA ARG A 221 14.54 8.24 11.62
C ARG A 221 15.48 9.10 10.80
N VAL A 222 15.39 10.42 10.93
CA VAL A 222 16.17 11.37 10.12
C VAL A 222 17.67 11.15 10.33
N VAL A 223 18.13 11.10 11.59
CA VAL A 223 19.54 10.91 11.91
C VAL A 223 20.01 9.52 11.45
N ALA A 224 19.23 8.47 11.69
CA ALA A 224 19.58 7.12 11.26
C ALA A 224 19.72 7.01 9.74
N LEU A 225 18.83 7.63 8.96
CA LEU A 225 18.93 7.64 7.50
C LEU A 225 20.12 8.45 6.99
N GLN A 226 20.42 9.59 7.60
CA GLN A 226 21.62 10.38 7.26
C GLN A 226 22.91 9.58 7.44
N HIS A 227 22.97 8.73 8.48
CA HIS A 227 24.13 7.89 8.79
C HIS A 227 24.03 6.44 8.28
N ARG A 228 22.96 6.11 7.52
CA ARG A 228 22.65 4.75 7.03
C ARG A 228 22.72 3.68 8.14
N ASP A 229 22.16 4.00 9.30
CA ASP A 229 22.19 3.15 10.47
C ASP A 229 20.89 2.35 10.63
N ALA A 230 20.92 1.06 10.29
CA ALA A 230 19.78 0.15 10.47
C ALA A 230 19.64 -0.39 11.91
N SER A 231 20.62 -0.16 12.80
CA SER A 231 20.58 -0.69 14.17
C SER A 231 19.46 -0.11 15.03
N VAL A 232 18.85 1.00 14.58
CA VAL A 232 17.74 1.69 15.27
C VAL A 232 16.38 1.03 15.04
N LEU A 233 16.27 0.12 14.08
CA LEU A 233 15.02 -0.52 13.69
C LEU A 233 14.26 -1.21 14.85
N PRO A 234 14.90 -1.89 15.80
CA PRO A 234 14.24 -2.43 16.99
C PRO A 234 13.45 -1.40 17.80
N SER A 235 13.93 -0.15 17.88
CA SER A 235 13.20 0.93 18.55
C SER A 235 11.88 1.23 17.85
N PHE A 236 11.83 1.18 16.51
CA PHE A 236 10.59 1.36 15.75
C PHE A 236 9.64 0.18 15.95
N TYR A 237 10.15 -1.05 15.99
CA TYR A 237 9.32 -2.25 16.20
C TYR A 237 8.64 -2.24 17.57
N ALA A 238 9.35 -1.85 18.63
CA ALA A 238 8.76 -1.69 19.96
C ALA A 238 7.61 -0.67 19.98
N HIS A 239 7.75 0.44 19.24
CA HIS A 239 6.73 1.48 19.16
C HIS A 239 5.59 1.16 18.19
N ALA A 240 5.68 0.07 17.40
CA ALA A 240 4.57 -0.42 16.59
C ALA A 240 3.39 -0.89 17.47
N MET A 241 3.64 -1.19 18.75
CA MET A 241 2.63 -1.58 19.74
C MET A 241 2.28 -0.44 20.73
N ASP A 242 2.66 0.81 20.42
CA ASP A 242 2.33 1.97 21.26
C ASP A 242 0.80 2.13 21.40
N ARG A 243 0.33 2.59 22.56
CA ARG A 243 -1.11 2.81 22.82
C ARG A 243 -1.70 3.87 21.89
N SER A 244 -0.91 4.85 21.45
CA SER A 244 -1.37 5.93 20.60
C SER A 244 -1.32 5.57 19.11
N PRO A 245 -2.42 5.74 18.36
CA PRO A 245 -2.41 5.54 16.92
C PRO A 245 -1.49 6.51 16.17
N LEU A 246 -1.24 7.71 16.71
CA LEU A 246 -0.32 8.67 16.09
C LEU A 246 1.12 8.15 16.05
N VAL A 247 1.54 7.45 17.11
CA VAL A 247 2.87 6.84 17.20
C VAL A 247 2.98 5.66 16.26
N ARG A 248 1.99 4.74 16.28
CA ARG A 248 1.96 3.57 15.38
C ARG A 248 1.95 3.97 13.90
N ARG A 249 1.19 5.03 13.55
CA ARG A 249 1.21 5.62 12.21
C ARG A 249 2.58 6.16 11.83
N GLU A 250 3.25 6.88 12.73
CA GLU A 250 4.61 7.40 12.47
C GLU A 250 5.62 6.26 12.30
N VAL A 251 5.46 5.14 13.01
CA VAL A 251 6.27 3.92 12.80
C VAL A 251 6.05 3.38 11.39
N ALA A 252 4.80 3.18 10.96
CA ALA A 252 4.47 2.73 9.60
C ALA A 252 5.07 3.65 8.52
N LEU A 253 4.97 4.97 8.71
CA LEU A 253 5.58 5.95 7.81
C LEU A 253 7.11 5.84 7.84
N SER A 254 7.72 5.67 9.01
CA SER A 254 9.17 5.66 9.17
C SER A 254 9.82 4.45 8.50
N LEU A 255 9.22 3.26 8.63
CA LEU A 255 9.71 2.04 7.98
C LEU A 255 9.79 2.17 6.45
N ARG A 256 8.92 2.99 5.82
CA ARG A 256 8.99 3.29 4.38
C ARG A 256 10.36 3.82 3.96
N TYR A 257 10.99 4.66 4.77
CA TYR A 257 12.24 5.31 4.40
C TYR A 257 13.45 4.41 4.61
N PHE A 258 13.34 3.42 5.50
CA PHE A 258 14.42 2.46 5.76
C PHE A 258 14.58 1.42 4.64
N HIS A 259 13.77 1.46 3.58
CA HIS A 259 13.93 0.58 2.42
C HIS A 259 15.31 0.69 1.74
N THR A 260 16.07 1.77 1.93
CA THR A 260 17.43 1.92 1.36
C THR A 260 18.53 1.34 2.24
N VAL A 261 18.26 1.20 3.54
CA VAL A 261 19.26 0.81 4.55
C VAL A 261 19.02 -0.62 5.05
N ALA A 262 17.76 -1.05 5.09
CA ALA A 262 17.38 -2.40 5.51
C ALA A 262 17.81 -3.45 4.47
N SER A 263 18.26 -4.59 5.00
CA SER A 263 18.56 -5.79 4.22
C SER A 263 17.29 -6.43 3.65
N ALA A 264 17.44 -7.24 2.60
CA ALA A 264 16.32 -7.95 1.97
C ALA A 264 15.58 -8.88 2.97
N SER A 265 16.31 -9.52 3.88
CA SER A 265 15.74 -10.36 4.93
C SER A 265 14.88 -9.56 5.90
N GLN A 266 15.35 -8.40 6.36
CA GLN A 266 14.58 -7.50 7.23
C GLN A 266 13.29 -7.01 6.56
N LEU A 267 13.38 -6.63 5.28
CA LEU A 267 12.19 -6.23 4.52
C LEU A 267 11.17 -7.38 4.38
N GLY A 268 11.68 -8.60 4.16
CA GLY A 268 10.85 -9.81 4.15
C GLY A 268 10.17 -10.06 5.50
N GLN A 269 10.92 -9.94 6.61
CA GLN A 269 10.39 -10.12 7.96
C GLN A 269 9.24 -9.16 8.28
N TRP A 270 9.27 -7.91 7.80
CA TRP A 270 8.17 -6.97 8.06
C TRP A 270 6.84 -7.42 7.45
N LEU A 271 6.90 -8.26 6.42
CA LEU A 271 5.77 -8.73 5.62
C LEU A 271 5.49 -10.24 5.80
N LEU A 272 6.24 -10.92 6.67
CA LEU A 272 6.05 -12.33 6.97
C LEU A 272 5.86 -12.50 8.47
N LYS A 273 4.72 -13.07 8.85
CA LYS A 273 4.50 -13.62 10.20
C LYS A 273 5.17 -15.01 10.20
N THR A 274 6.44 -15.09 10.56
CA THR A 274 7.12 -16.38 10.74
C THR A 274 6.65 -17.01 12.05
N PRO A 275 6.14 -18.26 12.05
CA PRO A 275 5.95 -19.00 13.28
C PRO A 275 7.33 -19.18 13.92
N LEU A 276 7.42 -18.91 15.21
CA LEU A 276 8.66 -19.02 15.94
C LEU A 276 8.91 -20.49 16.24
N GLU A 277 10.12 -20.97 16.00
CA GLU A 277 10.50 -22.31 16.42
C GLU A 277 10.48 -22.37 17.96
N ASP A 278 9.66 -23.26 18.51
CA ASP A 278 9.60 -23.54 19.94
C ASP A 278 10.96 -24.12 20.38
N GLY A 279 11.79 -23.33 21.06
CA GLY A 279 13.03 -23.83 21.66
C GLY A 279 14.23 -22.87 21.65
N GLN A 280 14.20 -21.76 20.90
CA GLN A 280 15.26 -20.75 20.97
C GLN A 280 14.85 -19.61 21.91
N PRO A 281 15.78 -19.05 22.72
CA PRO A 281 15.53 -17.83 23.48
C PRO A 281 15.40 -16.66 22.50
N HIS A 282 14.17 -16.45 22.00
CA HIS A 282 13.87 -15.40 21.04
C HIS A 282 14.23 -14.03 21.64
N VAL A 283 15.12 -13.29 20.97
CA VAL A 283 15.38 -11.90 21.32
C VAL A 283 14.06 -11.16 21.10
N SER A 284 13.50 -10.57 22.17
CA SER A 284 12.19 -9.89 22.17
C SER A 284 11.97 -8.96 20.97
N THR A 285 13.04 -8.39 20.42
CA THR A 285 13.02 -7.50 19.25
C THR A 285 12.78 -8.19 17.90
N GLU A 286 13.20 -9.45 17.72
CA GLU A 286 12.95 -10.20 16.49
C GLU A 286 11.47 -10.59 16.40
N LEU A 287 10.86 -10.95 17.54
CA LEU A 287 9.40 -11.13 17.66
C LEU A 287 8.64 -9.90 17.16
N LEU A 288 9.09 -8.73 17.60
CA LEU A 288 8.46 -7.45 17.25
C LEU A 288 8.67 -7.07 15.78
N ALA A 289 9.71 -7.58 15.12
CA ALA A 289 10.00 -7.30 13.72
C ALA A 289 9.11 -8.13 12.76
N THR A 290 8.80 -9.37 13.13
CA THR A 290 8.05 -10.31 12.29
C THR A 290 6.62 -9.83 12.06
N GLY A 291 6.25 -9.69 10.78
CA GLY A 291 4.93 -9.23 10.35
C GLY A 291 4.56 -7.83 10.85
N VAL A 292 5.52 -6.98 11.27
CA VAL A 292 5.20 -5.67 11.89
C VAL A 292 4.31 -4.80 11.00
N LEU A 293 4.55 -4.77 9.68
CA LEU A 293 3.72 -4.00 8.75
C LEU A 293 2.36 -4.66 8.52
N LEU A 294 2.27 -5.99 8.57
CA LEU A 294 0.99 -6.69 8.49
C LEU A 294 0.14 -6.45 9.74
N SER A 295 0.76 -6.43 10.92
CA SER A 295 0.08 -6.11 12.18
C SER A 295 -0.45 -4.67 12.18
N LEU A 296 0.34 -3.71 11.67
CA LEU A 296 -0.11 -2.31 11.50
C LEU A 296 -1.18 -2.16 10.39
N LEU A 297 -1.16 -3.03 9.38
CA LEU A 297 -2.20 -3.10 8.35
C LEU A 297 -3.52 -3.67 8.93
N GLU A 298 -3.46 -4.50 9.96
CA GLU A 298 -4.64 -5.04 10.66
C GLU A 298 -5.17 -4.10 11.75
N ASP A 299 -4.56 -2.93 11.98
CA ASP A 299 -4.91 -1.99 13.06
C ASP A 299 -6.39 -1.57 13.04
N GLN A 300 -6.92 -1.24 14.22
CA GLN A 300 -8.29 -0.76 14.39
C GLN A 300 -8.47 0.67 13.88
N HIS A 301 -7.40 1.48 13.87
CA HIS A 301 -7.46 2.87 13.42
C HIS A 301 -7.14 3.00 11.93
N ALA A 302 -8.09 3.56 11.18
CA ALA A 302 -8.00 3.79 9.74
C ALA A 302 -6.71 4.48 9.29
N GLU A 303 -6.25 5.50 10.02
CA GLU A 303 -5.04 6.26 9.66
C GLU A 303 -3.75 5.43 9.77
N VAL A 304 -3.68 4.48 10.71
CA VAL A 304 -2.53 3.59 10.87
C VAL A 304 -2.51 2.57 9.73
N LEU A 305 -3.66 1.92 9.50
CA LEU A 305 -3.86 0.94 8.45
C LEU A 305 -3.53 1.52 7.07
N THR A 306 -4.07 2.70 6.76
CA THR A 306 -3.87 3.34 5.45
C THR A 306 -2.41 3.74 5.24
N GLU A 307 -1.72 4.20 6.28
CA GLU A 307 -0.29 4.51 6.19
C GLU A 307 0.57 3.24 6.06
N ALA A 308 0.23 2.17 6.77
CA ALA A 308 0.86 0.86 6.64
C ALA A 308 0.69 0.30 5.22
N SER A 309 -0.52 0.33 4.67
CA SER A 309 -0.82 -0.09 3.29
C SER A 309 0.03 0.68 2.27
N ARG A 310 0.09 2.02 2.37
CA ARG A 310 0.96 2.84 1.51
C ARG A 310 2.43 2.48 1.65
N THR A 311 2.88 2.17 2.86
CA THR A 311 4.27 1.76 3.12
C THR A 311 4.59 0.41 2.49
N ILE A 312 3.69 -0.57 2.61
CA ILE A 312 3.86 -1.89 2.00
C ILE A 312 3.98 -1.76 0.47
N VAL A 313 3.08 -0.99 -0.16
CA VAL A 313 3.13 -0.71 -1.60
C VAL A 313 4.43 -0.02 -2.00
N ALA A 314 4.87 0.98 -1.24
CA ALA A 314 6.10 1.71 -1.52
C ALA A 314 7.32 0.78 -1.45
N ILE A 315 7.42 -0.08 -0.42
CA ILE A 315 8.51 -1.06 -0.28
C ILE A 315 8.49 -2.06 -1.44
N ALA A 316 7.32 -2.62 -1.78
CA ALA A 316 7.18 -3.56 -2.88
C ALA A 316 7.62 -2.97 -4.23
N ARG A 317 7.33 -1.68 -4.48
CA ARG A 317 7.76 -0.98 -5.69
C ARG A 317 9.25 -0.67 -5.70
N LEU A 318 9.77 -0.12 -4.59
CA LEU A 318 11.15 0.36 -4.50
C LEU A 318 12.17 -0.77 -4.38
N ARG A 319 11.77 -1.93 -3.84
CA ARG A 319 12.64 -3.09 -3.60
C ARG A 319 12.13 -4.34 -4.30
N ARG A 320 11.45 -4.20 -5.45
CA ARG A 320 10.84 -5.31 -6.20
C ARG A 320 11.77 -6.51 -6.38
N ASP A 321 13.02 -6.27 -6.82
CA ASP A 321 13.98 -7.34 -7.12
C ASP A 321 14.58 -8.01 -5.87
N HIS A 322 14.42 -7.37 -4.71
CA HIS A 322 15.02 -7.80 -3.45
C HIS A 322 13.97 -8.31 -2.45
N LEU A 323 12.68 -8.16 -2.77
CA LEU A 323 11.62 -8.60 -1.91
C LEU A 323 11.31 -10.07 -2.17
N HIS A 324 11.28 -10.87 -1.10
CA HIS A 324 10.94 -12.28 -1.20
C HIS A 324 9.52 -12.46 -1.78
N VAL A 325 9.35 -13.37 -2.75
CA VAL A 325 8.04 -13.59 -3.42
C VAL A 325 6.95 -13.90 -2.40
N ALA A 326 7.20 -14.80 -1.44
CA ALA A 326 6.22 -15.13 -0.42
C ALA A 326 5.83 -13.92 0.47
N ALA A 327 6.74 -12.95 0.67
CA ALA A 327 6.43 -11.74 1.41
C ALA A 327 5.48 -10.82 0.62
N LEU A 328 5.71 -10.71 -0.69
CA LEU A 328 4.82 -9.99 -1.60
C LEU A 328 3.44 -10.68 -1.71
N GLU A 329 3.42 -12.00 -1.88
CA GLU A 329 2.18 -12.80 -1.91
C GLU A 329 1.39 -12.63 -0.61
N LYS A 330 2.06 -12.72 0.55
CA LYS A 330 1.39 -12.52 1.85
C LYS A 330 0.82 -11.11 1.98
N ALA A 331 1.53 -10.09 1.51
CA ALA A 331 1.01 -8.73 1.45
C ALA A 331 -0.22 -8.62 0.52
N ILE A 332 -0.20 -9.26 -0.65
CA ILE A 332 -1.34 -9.30 -1.59
C ILE A 332 -2.56 -9.95 -0.93
N THR A 333 -2.39 -11.13 -0.31
CA THR A 333 -3.46 -11.84 0.41
C THR A 333 -4.03 -10.98 1.53
N ALA A 334 -3.18 -10.38 2.37
CA ALA A 334 -3.63 -9.53 3.47
C ALA A 334 -4.44 -8.31 2.99
N HIS A 335 -4.04 -7.69 1.87
CA HIS A 335 -4.82 -6.59 1.28
C HIS A 335 -6.14 -7.08 0.69
N ALA A 336 -6.17 -8.25 0.04
CA ALA A 336 -7.39 -8.84 -0.50
C ALA A 336 -8.42 -9.12 0.59
N ASP A 337 -8.01 -9.67 1.74
CA ASP A 337 -8.90 -9.96 2.87
C ASP A 337 -9.53 -8.66 3.46
N LEU A 338 -8.77 -7.56 3.41
CA LEU A 338 -9.23 -6.25 3.91
C LEU A 338 -10.23 -5.53 2.99
N VAL A 339 -10.20 -5.79 1.67
CA VAL A 339 -11.19 -5.23 0.73
C VAL A 339 -12.63 -5.64 1.12
N HIS A 340 -12.79 -6.84 1.67
CA HIS A 340 -14.09 -7.33 2.11
C HIS A 340 -14.54 -6.71 3.43
N THR A 341 -13.65 -6.70 4.42
CA THR A 341 -13.99 -6.51 5.84
C THR A 341 -14.06 -5.06 6.30
N ARG A 342 -13.41 -4.12 5.58
CA ARG A 342 -13.25 -2.73 6.05
C ARG A 342 -14.38 -1.78 5.65
N ALA A 343 -14.42 -0.60 6.26
CA ALA A 343 -15.42 0.42 5.96
C ALA A 343 -15.25 0.99 4.54
N LEU A 344 -16.34 1.45 3.93
CA LEU A 344 -16.37 1.95 2.54
C LEU A 344 -15.31 3.04 2.27
N SER A 345 -15.07 3.92 3.24
CA SER A 345 -14.08 5.01 3.17
C SER A 345 -12.64 4.53 3.01
N GLU A 346 -12.32 3.34 3.51
CA GLU A 346 -10.98 2.74 3.46
C GLU A 346 -10.81 1.82 2.26
N LYS A 347 -11.90 1.16 1.83
CA LYS A 347 -11.87 0.14 0.77
C LYS A 347 -11.21 0.64 -0.51
N LEU A 348 -11.52 1.85 -0.97
CA LEU A 348 -10.90 2.40 -2.18
C LEU A 348 -9.37 2.45 -2.08
N THR A 349 -8.84 2.94 -0.95
CA THR A 349 -7.38 3.05 -0.74
C THR A 349 -6.73 1.66 -0.70
N ILE A 350 -7.37 0.71 -0.03
CA ILE A 350 -6.89 -0.67 0.09
C ILE A 350 -6.92 -1.36 -1.28
N THR A 351 -8.00 -1.22 -2.05
CA THR A 351 -8.14 -1.81 -3.39
C THR A 351 -7.13 -1.22 -4.38
N LEU A 352 -6.88 0.09 -4.34
CA LEU A 352 -5.82 0.72 -5.14
C LEU A 352 -4.42 0.24 -4.76
N SER A 353 -4.20 -0.01 -3.47
CA SER A 353 -2.95 -0.57 -2.95
C SER A 353 -2.78 -2.02 -3.39
N LEU A 354 -3.84 -2.83 -3.34
CA LEU A 354 -3.84 -4.20 -3.86
C LEU A 354 -3.53 -4.25 -5.36
N ALA A 355 -4.18 -3.42 -6.17
CA ALA A 355 -3.88 -3.33 -7.61
C ALA A 355 -2.40 -2.95 -7.85
N SER A 356 -1.84 -2.09 -7.01
CA SER A 356 -0.43 -1.69 -7.07
C SER A 356 0.52 -2.83 -6.69
N LEU A 357 0.16 -3.67 -5.71
CA LEU A 357 0.95 -4.83 -5.30
C LEU A 357 0.91 -5.93 -6.36
N LEU A 358 -0.25 -6.18 -6.97
CA LEU A 358 -0.39 -7.14 -8.07
C LEU A 358 0.51 -6.78 -9.25
N GLN A 359 0.61 -5.50 -9.59
CA GLN A 359 1.56 -5.04 -10.61
C GLN A 359 3.01 -5.36 -10.24
N CYS A 360 3.35 -5.41 -8.95
CA CYS A 360 4.70 -5.76 -8.49
C CYS A 360 5.02 -7.25 -8.65
N HIS A 361 4.00 -8.12 -8.73
CA HIS A 361 4.13 -9.57 -8.84
C HIS A 361 4.39 -9.99 -10.30
N VAL A 362 5.67 -10.04 -10.67
CA VAL A 362 6.18 -10.31 -12.03
C VAL A 362 7.20 -11.45 -11.93
N PRO A 363 7.33 -12.35 -12.93
CA PRO A 363 6.70 -12.34 -14.25
C PRO A 363 5.31 -12.97 -14.32
N ARG A 364 4.87 -13.68 -13.29
CA ARG A 364 3.59 -14.37 -13.30
C ARG A 364 2.52 -13.54 -12.60
N PRO A 365 1.32 -13.40 -13.17
CA PRO A 365 0.21 -12.78 -12.44
C PRO A 365 -0.14 -13.60 -11.20
N PHE A 366 -0.60 -12.93 -10.15
CA PHE A 366 -0.99 -13.59 -8.90
C PHE A 366 -2.38 -14.23 -9.03
N ALA A 367 -2.52 -15.48 -8.58
CA ALA A 367 -3.78 -16.20 -8.56
C ALA A 367 -4.45 -16.09 -7.19
N PHE A 368 -5.62 -15.47 -7.13
CA PHE A 368 -6.44 -15.47 -5.92
C PHE A 368 -7.06 -16.84 -5.67
N THR A 369 -7.42 -17.14 -4.42
CA THR A 369 -8.23 -18.33 -4.13
C THR A 369 -9.67 -18.12 -4.61
N ALA A 370 -10.42 -19.21 -4.80
CA ALA A 370 -11.84 -19.13 -5.19
C ALA A 370 -12.68 -18.31 -4.20
N GLU A 371 -12.42 -18.47 -2.89
CA GLU A 371 -13.08 -17.69 -1.84
C GLU A 371 -12.80 -16.19 -1.98
N GLN A 372 -11.53 -15.83 -2.25
CA GLN A 372 -11.13 -14.44 -2.48
C GLN A 372 -11.79 -13.84 -3.71
N MET A 373 -11.87 -14.60 -4.80
CA MET A 373 -12.60 -14.20 -5.99
C MET A 373 -14.08 -13.98 -5.70
N ASP A 374 -14.70 -14.87 -4.93
CA ASP A 374 -16.12 -14.79 -4.60
C ASP A 374 -16.45 -13.55 -3.77
N TYR A 375 -15.77 -13.34 -2.64
CA TYR A 375 -16.16 -12.22 -1.75
C TYR A 375 -15.75 -10.85 -2.30
N MET A 376 -14.71 -10.74 -3.12
CA MET A 376 -14.26 -9.46 -3.70
C MET A 376 -15.09 -9.05 -4.92
N PHE A 377 -15.51 -10.03 -5.72
CA PHE A 377 -16.16 -9.81 -7.00
C PHE A 377 -17.60 -10.34 -7.04
N SER A 378 -18.26 -10.43 -5.87
CA SER A 378 -19.69 -10.77 -5.78
C SER A 378 -20.58 -9.71 -6.45
N ASN A 379 -20.37 -8.43 -6.11
CA ASN A 379 -21.15 -7.31 -6.66
C ASN A 379 -20.26 -6.07 -6.83
N PRO A 380 -20.39 -5.32 -7.92
CA PRO A 380 -19.70 -4.04 -8.08
C PRO A 380 -20.23 -3.01 -7.07
N PRO A 381 -19.35 -2.20 -6.45
CA PRO A 381 -19.79 -1.08 -5.62
C PRO A 381 -20.50 -0.04 -6.50
N SER A 382 -21.36 0.79 -5.92
CA SER A 382 -21.94 1.95 -6.65
C SER A 382 -20.92 3.06 -6.89
N ASP A 383 -19.90 3.15 -6.04
CA ASP A 383 -18.79 4.10 -6.19
C ASP A 383 -17.90 3.75 -7.39
N GLY A 384 -17.99 4.55 -8.45
CA GLY A 384 -17.25 4.38 -9.70
C GLY A 384 -15.72 4.22 -9.54
N PRO A 385 -15.05 5.09 -8.76
CA PRO A 385 -13.63 4.94 -8.46
C PRO A 385 -13.28 3.58 -7.83
N HIS A 386 -14.08 3.09 -6.89
CA HIS A 386 -13.85 1.79 -6.27
C HIS A 386 -14.09 0.64 -7.24
N ALA A 387 -15.13 0.70 -8.08
CA ALA A 387 -15.33 -0.31 -9.13
C ALA A 387 -14.18 -0.34 -10.13
N ALA A 388 -13.67 0.82 -10.55
CA ALA A 388 -12.49 0.90 -11.41
C ALA A 388 -11.23 0.32 -10.75
N ALA A 389 -11.09 0.47 -9.42
CA ALA A 389 -10.00 -0.14 -8.67
C ALA A 389 -10.13 -1.67 -8.64
N LEU A 390 -11.33 -2.22 -8.41
CA LEU A 390 -11.59 -3.68 -8.46
C LEU A 390 -11.36 -4.26 -9.87
N LEU A 391 -11.76 -3.54 -10.93
CA LEU A 391 -11.43 -3.92 -12.30
C LEU A 391 -9.92 -3.90 -12.56
N SER A 392 -9.17 -2.99 -11.91
CA SER A 392 -7.71 -2.97 -12.00
C SER A 392 -7.07 -4.17 -11.29
N VAL A 393 -7.67 -4.63 -10.19
CA VAL A 393 -7.26 -5.86 -9.49
C VAL A 393 -7.49 -7.07 -10.40
N LEU A 394 -8.70 -7.24 -10.96
CA LEU A 394 -9.01 -8.33 -11.89
C LEU A 394 -8.11 -8.35 -13.13
N ALA A 395 -7.82 -7.18 -13.70
CA ALA A 395 -6.98 -7.06 -14.89
C ALA A 395 -5.52 -7.46 -14.64
N ALA A 396 -5.07 -7.40 -13.38
CA ALA A 396 -3.71 -7.74 -12.97
C ALA A 396 -3.59 -9.14 -12.34
N SER A 397 -4.70 -9.83 -12.07
CA SER A 397 -4.73 -11.16 -11.48
C SER A 397 -4.76 -12.28 -12.52
N ALA A 398 -4.33 -13.47 -12.13
CA ALA A 398 -4.39 -14.66 -12.98
C ALA A 398 -5.81 -15.25 -12.98
N VAL A 399 -6.33 -15.55 -14.18
CA VAL A 399 -7.56 -16.34 -14.34
C VAL A 399 -7.12 -17.76 -14.70
N GLU A 400 -6.94 -18.60 -13.68
CA GLU A 400 -6.34 -19.94 -13.87
C GLU A 400 -7.36 -21.06 -14.14
N ASN A 401 -8.62 -20.87 -13.72
CA ASN A 401 -9.65 -21.91 -13.78
C ASN A 401 -11.02 -21.36 -14.19
N LEU A 402 -11.94 -22.27 -14.54
CA LEU A 402 -13.29 -21.92 -14.98
C LEU A 402 -14.12 -21.22 -13.90
N LEU A 403 -13.86 -21.46 -12.60
CA LEU A 403 -14.54 -20.76 -11.51
C LEU A 403 -14.15 -19.28 -11.47
N HIS A 404 -12.85 -18.97 -11.62
CA HIS A 404 -12.36 -17.59 -11.72
C HIS A 404 -12.95 -16.90 -12.96
N ALA A 405 -12.99 -17.61 -14.10
CA ALA A 405 -13.61 -17.08 -15.32
C ALA A 405 -15.10 -16.80 -15.13
N ASN A 406 -15.86 -17.73 -14.52
CA ASN A 406 -17.28 -17.57 -14.26
C ASN A 406 -17.55 -16.36 -13.33
N ARG A 407 -16.82 -16.26 -12.21
CA ARG A 407 -16.95 -15.13 -11.29
C ARG A 407 -16.59 -13.80 -11.94
N THR A 408 -15.57 -13.79 -12.79
CA THR A 408 -15.18 -12.61 -13.58
C THR A 408 -16.32 -12.18 -14.52
N VAL A 409 -16.95 -13.13 -15.22
CA VAL A 409 -18.10 -12.87 -16.10
C VAL A 409 -19.29 -12.32 -15.30
N ASP A 410 -19.62 -12.92 -14.15
CA ASP A 410 -20.70 -12.45 -13.27
C ASP A 410 -20.46 -11.01 -12.80
N PHE A 411 -19.24 -10.70 -12.37
CA PHE A 411 -18.88 -9.35 -11.92
C PHE A 411 -18.96 -8.33 -13.06
N LEU A 412 -18.46 -8.67 -14.25
CA LEU A 412 -18.54 -7.81 -15.44
C LEU A 412 -19.99 -7.60 -15.89
N ALA A 413 -20.84 -8.62 -15.81
CA ALA A 413 -22.27 -8.51 -16.10
C ALA A 413 -22.96 -7.51 -15.17
N ALA A 414 -22.73 -7.65 -13.86
CA ALA A 414 -23.28 -6.75 -12.85
C ALA A 414 -22.74 -5.32 -13.01
N ALA A 415 -21.43 -5.16 -13.26
CA ALA A 415 -20.82 -3.84 -13.47
C ALA A 415 -21.37 -3.18 -14.74
N SER A 416 -21.62 -3.97 -15.80
CA SER A 416 -22.23 -3.49 -17.02
C SER A 416 -23.63 -2.96 -16.80
N ALA A 417 -24.47 -3.71 -16.09
CA ALA A 417 -25.84 -3.28 -15.77
C ALA A 417 -25.86 -1.99 -14.94
N LEU A 418 -24.89 -1.81 -14.05
CA LEU A 418 -24.81 -0.66 -13.14
C LEU A 418 -24.29 0.62 -13.82
N TYR A 419 -23.21 0.54 -14.60
CA TYR A 419 -22.51 1.71 -15.14
C TYR A 419 -22.83 2.01 -16.60
N TRP A 420 -23.33 1.03 -17.34
CA TRP A 420 -23.75 1.17 -18.73
C TRP A 420 -25.11 0.50 -18.93
N PRO A 421 -26.20 0.98 -18.30
CA PRO A 421 -27.52 0.37 -18.44
C PRO A 421 -28.07 0.51 -19.89
N PRO A 422 -28.92 -0.42 -20.35
CA PRO A 422 -29.50 -0.36 -21.69
C PRO A 422 -30.40 0.85 -21.85
N ALA A 423 -30.35 1.47 -23.03
CA ALA A 423 -31.16 2.64 -23.36
C ALA A 423 -32.68 2.38 -23.19
N THR A 424 -33.10 1.11 -23.19
CA THR A 424 -34.47 0.65 -22.95
C THR A 424 -34.87 0.57 -21.47
N ALA A 425 -33.93 0.71 -20.51
CA ALA A 425 -34.20 0.65 -19.06
C ALA A 425 -34.52 2.02 -18.41
N ALA A 426 -34.65 3.08 -19.21
CA ALA A 426 -34.97 4.43 -18.73
C ALA A 426 -36.37 4.59 -18.10
N THR A 427 -37.19 3.53 -18.06
CA THR A 427 -38.54 3.51 -17.50
C THR A 427 -38.66 2.97 -16.07
N THR A 428 -37.57 2.49 -15.46
CA THR A 428 -37.58 2.03 -14.05
C THR A 428 -37.19 3.15 -13.09
N THR A 429 -37.95 3.25 -11.99
CA THR A 429 -37.94 4.25 -10.89
C THR A 429 -36.64 4.33 -10.07
N LEU A 430 -35.53 3.77 -10.56
CA LEU A 430 -34.23 3.88 -9.89
C LEU A 430 -33.60 5.25 -10.22
N PRO A 431 -32.99 5.93 -9.24
CA PRO A 431 -32.29 7.19 -9.49
C PRO A 431 -31.23 6.97 -10.58
N ALA A 432 -31.25 7.82 -11.60
CA ALA A 432 -30.29 7.75 -12.69
C ALA A 432 -28.86 7.74 -12.11
N PRO A 433 -28.00 6.78 -12.50
CA PRO A 433 -26.64 6.74 -11.99
C PRO A 433 -25.95 8.07 -12.31
N THR A 434 -25.25 8.62 -11.33
CA THR A 434 -24.50 9.86 -11.48
C THR A 434 -23.54 9.68 -12.66
N PRO A 435 -23.53 10.57 -13.67
CA PRO A 435 -22.71 10.37 -14.86
C PRO A 435 -21.23 10.30 -14.45
N LEU A 436 -20.59 9.17 -14.77
CA LEU A 436 -19.16 8.96 -14.55
C LEU A 436 -18.36 9.99 -15.35
N ALA A 437 -17.26 10.48 -14.78
CA ALA A 437 -16.33 11.32 -15.53
C ALA A 437 -15.82 10.56 -16.78
N PRO A 438 -15.73 11.21 -17.96
CA PRO A 438 -15.34 10.55 -19.22
C PRO A 438 -14.02 9.77 -19.14
N ALA A 439 -13.04 10.30 -18.40
CA ALA A 439 -11.74 9.65 -18.19
C ALA A 439 -11.86 8.34 -17.37
N LEU A 440 -12.74 8.33 -16.37
CA LEU A 440 -12.99 7.14 -15.54
C LEU A 440 -13.71 6.07 -16.36
N GLN A 441 -14.68 6.48 -17.17
CA GLN A 441 -15.40 5.58 -18.09
C GLN A 441 -14.43 4.94 -19.10
N ALA A 442 -13.55 5.72 -19.73
CA ALA A 442 -12.53 5.22 -20.66
C ALA A 442 -11.57 4.22 -19.98
N LYS A 443 -11.13 4.52 -18.75
CA LYS A 443 -10.28 3.61 -17.95
C LYS A 443 -10.99 2.29 -17.65
N MET A 444 -12.25 2.33 -17.20
CA MET A 444 -13.02 1.12 -16.92
C MET A 444 -13.20 0.27 -18.18
N PHE A 445 -13.46 0.88 -19.34
CA PHE A 445 -13.50 0.15 -20.61
C PHE A 445 -12.17 -0.53 -20.96
N GLN A 446 -11.04 0.16 -20.79
CA GLN A 446 -9.72 -0.42 -21.03
C GLN A 446 -9.42 -1.62 -20.12
N LEU A 447 -9.76 -1.53 -18.83
CA LEU A 447 -9.55 -2.60 -17.87
C LEU A 447 -10.40 -3.83 -18.21
N THR A 448 -11.67 -3.60 -18.51
CA THR A 448 -12.61 -4.63 -18.95
C THR A 448 -12.11 -5.36 -20.21
N ARG A 449 -11.52 -4.63 -21.16
CA ARG A 449 -10.88 -5.19 -22.35
C ARG A 449 -9.68 -6.09 -22.00
N GLN A 450 -8.83 -5.64 -21.08
CA GLN A 450 -7.67 -6.41 -20.61
C GLN A 450 -8.08 -7.70 -19.91
N ILE A 451 -9.08 -7.64 -19.02
CA ILE A 451 -9.66 -8.81 -18.36
C ILE A 451 -10.14 -9.80 -19.41
N GLY A 452 -10.82 -9.31 -20.45
CA GLY A 452 -11.37 -10.19 -21.46
C GLY A 452 -10.35 -10.95 -22.28
N ARG A 453 -9.23 -10.32 -22.61
CA ARG A 453 -8.09 -11.00 -23.24
C ARG A 453 -7.50 -12.07 -22.34
N GLY A 454 -7.37 -11.79 -21.03
CA GLY A 454 -6.85 -12.74 -20.06
C GLY A 454 -7.74 -13.98 -19.89
N ALA A 455 -9.06 -13.82 -19.95
CA ALA A 455 -10.02 -14.91 -19.79
C ALA A 455 -10.38 -15.64 -21.10
N ALA A 456 -9.98 -15.11 -22.27
CA ALA A 456 -10.43 -15.59 -23.58
C ALA A 456 -10.18 -17.08 -23.82
N GLN A 457 -9.03 -17.61 -23.41
CA GLN A 457 -8.70 -19.03 -23.58
C GLN A 457 -9.65 -19.93 -22.80
N LEU A 458 -9.97 -19.58 -21.54
CA LEU A 458 -10.88 -20.36 -20.69
C LEU A 458 -12.33 -20.24 -21.15
N LEU A 459 -12.74 -19.07 -21.64
CA LEU A 459 -14.08 -18.87 -22.21
C LEU A 459 -14.26 -19.63 -23.54
N GLY A 460 -13.17 -19.89 -24.25
CA GLY A 460 -13.17 -20.79 -25.41
C GLY A 460 -13.51 -22.24 -25.06
N LEU A 461 -13.32 -22.66 -23.81
CA LEU A 461 -13.57 -24.03 -23.35
C LEU A 461 -15.02 -24.26 -22.88
N ASP A 462 -15.78 -23.20 -22.57
CA ASP A 462 -17.15 -23.29 -22.07
C ASP A 462 -18.12 -22.48 -22.95
N ALA A 463 -19.00 -23.19 -23.65
CA ALA A 463 -20.00 -22.58 -24.53
C ALA A 463 -21.08 -21.80 -23.77
N ALA A 464 -21.47 -22.27 -22.57
CA ALA A 464 -22.50 -21.62 -21.76
C ALA A 464 -22.00 -20.28 -21.19
N LEU A 465 -20.74 -20.22 -20.75
CA LEU A 465 -20.11 -18.95 -20.33
C LEU A 465 -19.99 -17.95 -21.49
N ARG A 466 -19.64 -18.43 -22.68
CA ARG A 466 -19.61 -17.61 -23.90
C ARG A 466 -20.99 -17.07 -24.25
N ASP A 467 -22.03 -17.88 -24.17
CA ASP A 467 -23.39 -17.46 -24.47
C ASP A 467 -23.91 -16.44 -23.45
N ARG A 468 -23.60 -16.62 -22.16
CA ARG A 468 -23.88 -15.62 -21.11
C ARG A 468 -23.19 -14.28 -21.41
N LEU A 469 -21.92 -14.29 -21.81
CA LEU A 469 -21.22 -13.07 -22.24
C LEU A 469 -21.86 -12.41 -23.47
N ARG A 470 -22.35 -13.19 -24.44
CA ARG A 470 -23.06 -12.67 -25.62
C ARG A 470 -24.39 -12.01 -25.28
N THR A 471 -25.07 -12.48 -24.23
CA THR A 471 -26.33 -11.88 -23.76
C THR A 471 -26.15 -10.53 -23.06
N LEU A 472 -24.93 -10.15 -22.67
CA LEU A 472 -24.63 -8.82 -22.14
C LEU A 472 -24.58 -7.81 -23.30
N GLN A 473 -25.72 -7.19 -23.60
CA GLN A 473 -25.93 -6.34 -24.78
C GLN A 473 -25.12 -5.03 -24.80
N HIS A 474 -24.27 -4.76 -23.81
CA HIS A 474 -23.46 -3.57 -23.71
C HIS A 474 -22.05 -3.75 -24.29
N LEU A 475 -21.96 -3.35 -25.56
CA LEU A 475 -20.89 -2.58 -26.21
C LEU A 475 -19.43 -3.00 -25.91
N THR A 476 -18.71 -3.32 -26.99
CA THR A 476 -17.24 -3.46 -27.09
C THR A 476 -16.56 -4.62 -26.35
N LEU A 477 -17.14 -5.13 -25.26
CA LEU A 477 -16.67 -6.34 -24.56
C LEU A 477 -16.59 -7.55 -25.52
N ILE A 478 -17.70 -7.90 -26.16
CA ILE A 478 -17.88 -9.12 -26.96
C ILE A 478 -16.87 -9.24 -28.12
N ARG A 479 -16.49 -8.13 -28.77
CA ARG A 479 -15.54 -8.16 -29.91
C ARG A 479 -14.13 -8.64 -29.52
N GLU A 480 -13.71 -8.39 -28.29
CA GLU A 480 -12.36 -8.73 -27.82
C GLU A 480 -12.28 -10.14 -27.20
N PHE A 481 -13.38 -10.64 -26.64
CA PHE A 481 -13.50 -12.04 -26.21
C PHE A 481 -13.62 -13.03 -27.37
N THR A 482 -13.87 -12.53 -28.59
CA THR A 482 -14.16 -13.35 -29.79
C THR A 482 -13.21 -13.11 -30.96
N ALA A 483 -12.26 -12.18 -30.86
CA ALA A 483 -11.29 -11.90 -31.93
C ALA A 483 -10.15 -12.94 -31.92
N PRO A 484 -9.91 -13.66 -33.04
CA PRO A 484 -8.84 -14.65 -33.13
C PRO A 484 -7.42 -14.07 -33.22
N ASP A 485 -7.26 -12.76 -33.46
CA ASP A 485 -6.00 -12.19 -33.92
C ASP A 485 -5.53 -11.01 -33.04
N SER A 486 -4.81 -11.30 -31.96
CA SER A 486 -3.78 -10.37 -31.47
C SER A 486 -2.66 -11.17 -30.80
N PRO A 487 -1.39 -10.95 -31.17
CA PRO A 487 -0.28 -11.70 -30.59
C PRO A 487 -0.09 -11.26 -29.15
N SER A 488 -0.44 -12.13 -28.20
CA SER A 488 0.09 -12.01 -26.84
C SER A 488 1.58 -12.39 -26.89
N PRO A 489 2.48 -11.70 -26.15
CA PRO A 489 3.89 -12.06 -26.10
C PRO A 489 4.16 -13.29 -25.21
N SER A 490 3.21 -14.23 -25.13
CA SER A 490 3.38 -15.51 -24.45
C SER A 490 2.46 -16.57 -25.08
N ALA A 491 2.48 -16.65 -26.41
CA ALA A 491 1.90 -17.76 -27.15
C ALA A 491 2.87 -18.96 -27.14
N LEU A 492 2.89 -19.72 -26.04
CA LEU A 492 3.24 -21.13 -26.11
C LEU A 492 1.92 -21.87 -26.23
N PHE A 493 1.48 -22.14 -27.45
CA PHE A 493 0.70 -23.32 -27.91
C PHE A 493 0.24 -23.00 -29.33
N VAL A 494 0.94 -23.58 -30.29
CA VAL A 494 0.68 -23.46 -31.72
C VAL A 494 -0.54 -24.29 -32.09
N SER A 495 -1.42 -23.67 -32.87
CA SER A 495 -2.58 -24.22 -33.57
C SER A 495 -2.28 -25.47 -34.39
N ALA A 496 -3.17 -26.46 -34.33
CA ALA A 496 -3.37 -27.42 -35.42
C ALA A 496 -4.87 -27.46 -35.79
N THR A 497 -5.21 -26.63 -36.77
CA THR A 497 -6.24 -26.82 -37.80
C THR A 497 -7.66 -27.24 -37.35
N ALA A 498 -8.51 -26.22 -37.29
CA ALA A 498 -9.94 -26.34 -37.52
C ALA A 498 -10.23 -26.94 -38.91
N LYS A 499 -10.73 -28.17 -38.97
CA LYS A 499 -11.60 -28.62 -40.08
C LYS A 499 -12.48 -29.84 -39.83
N ASP A 500 -12.31 -30.63 -38.77
CA ASP A 500 -13.11 -31.85 -38.58
C ASP A 500 -13.91 -31.89 -37.28
N ILE A 501 -14.90 -31.01 -37.09
CA ILE A 501 -16.00 -31.26 -36.14
C ILE A 501 -17.33 -30.74 -36.72
N GLN A 502 -17.73 -31.31 -37.86
CA GLN A 502 -19.16 -31.44 -38.18
C GLN A 502 -19.58 -32.85 -37.83
N LYS A 503 -20.12 -33.02 -36.62
CA LYS A 503 -21.10 -34.04 -36.25
C LYS A 503 -21.60 -33.71 -34.84
N GLN A 504 -22.72 -33.00 -34.78
CA GLN A 504 -23.59 -33.07 -33.61
C GLN A 504 -24.07 -34.51 -33.44
N PRO A 505 -24.13 -35.04 -32.22
CA PRO A 505 -25.22 -35.90 -31.83
C PRO A 505 -26.18 -35.13 -30.91
N ALA A 506 -27.41 -35.63 -30.93
CA ALA A 506 -28.61 -35.02 -30.42
C ALA A 506 -28.60 -34.71 -28.91
N GLN A 507 -29.41 -33.72 -28.56
CA GLN A 507 -29.86 -33.44 -27.20
C GLN A 507 -30.51 -34.69 -26.57
N THR A 508 -29.99 -35.14 -25.42
CA THR A 508 -30.70 -35.62 -24.21
C THR A 508 -29.74 -36.38 -23.27
N GLY A 509 -29.73 -36.01 -21.97
CA GLY A 509 -29.09 -36.78 -20.88
C GLY A 509 -27.65 -36.38 -20.51
N ASN A 510 -27.41 -36.16 -19.22
CA ASN A 510 -26.11 -35.92 -18.53
C ASN A 510 -24.86 -35.95 -19.43
N VAL A 511 -24.43 -34.79 -19.91
CA VAL A 511 -23.19 -34.68 -20.71
C VAL A 511 -22.00 -34.80 -19.76
N ILE A 512 -21.36 -35.96 -19.78
CA ILE A 512 -20.09 -36.22 -19.11
C ILE A 512 -18.99 -35.60 -19.99
N GLN A 513 -18.16 -34.69 -19.44
CA GLN A 513 -17.09 -34.02 -20.19
C GLN A 513 -15.74 -34.28 -19.51
N ALA A 514 -14.72 -34.60 -20.31
CA ALA A 514 -13.35 -34.74 -19.84
C ALA A 514 -12.39 -33.82 -20.61
N VAL A 515 -11.55 -33.06 -19.89
CA VAL A 515 -10.51 -32.21 -20.48
C VAL A 515 -9.14 -32.73 -20.04
N VAL A 516 -8.35 -33.22 -20.98
CA VAL A 516 -6.94 -33.57 -20.74
C VAL A 516 -6.08 -32.33 -20.94
N LEU A 517 -5.38 -31.91 -19.89
CA LEU A 517 -4.42 -30.79 -19.94
C LEU A 517 -3.16 -31.26 -20.69
N PRO A 518 -2.67 -30.50 -21.68
CA PRO A 518 -1.48 -30.91 -22.43
C PRO A 518 -0.26 -30.89 -21.51
N PRO A 519 0.49 -32.01 -21.39
CA PRO A 519 1.77 -31.98 -20.68
C PRO A 519 2.81 -31.18 -21.46
N LYS A 520 3.92 -30.79 -20.78
CA LYS A 520 5.11 -30.23 -21.46
C LYS A 520 5.50 -31.15 -22.63
N PRO A 521 5.89 -30.61 -23.81
CA PRO A 521 6.27 -31.44 -24.93
C PRO A 521 7.38 -32.42 -24.50
N VAL A 522 7.18 -33.70 -24.80
CA VAL A 522 8.16 -34.76 -24.53
C VAL A 522 9.37 -34.48 -25.41
N ALA A 523 10.36 -33.78 -24.85
CA ALA A 523 11.62 -33.55 -25.53
C ALA A 523 12.38 -34.87 -25.55
N THR A 524 12.69 -35.35 -26.76
CA THR A 524 13.61 -36.46 -27.08
C THR A 524 13.17 -37.87 -26.65
N CYS A 525 12.73 -38.66 -27.64
CA CYS A 525 12.43 -40.09 -27.47
C CYS A 525 13.45 -40.95 -28.23
N VAL A 526 13.96 -42.01 -27.59
CA VAL A 526 14.76 -43.06 -28.23
C VAL A 526 13.81 -44.19 -28.63
N PRO A 527 13.70 -44.55 -29.93
CA PRO A 527 12.84 -45.65 -30.35
C PRO A 527 13.14 -46.94 -29.58
N GLY A 528 12.11 -47.59 -29.03
CA GLY A 528 12.25 -48.83 -28.25
C GLY A 528 12.17 -48.67 -26.73
N TRP A 529 12.23 -47.44 -26.20
CA TRP A 529 12.19 -47.19 -24.76
C TRP A 529 10.76 -46.96 -24.24
N GLN A 530 10.53 -47.27 -22.96
CA GLN A 530 9.29 -46.91 -22.27
C GLN A 530 9.35 -45.43 -21.88
N HIS A 531 8.29 -44.70 -22.22
CA HIS A 531 8.12 -43.29 -21.93
C HIS A 531 6.95 -43.10 -20.97
N GLU A 532 7.19 -42.32 -19.93
CA GLU A 532 6.15 -41.92 -18.99
C GLU A 532 5.36 -40.73 -19.55
N VAL A 533 4.08 -40.95 -19.82
CA VAL A 533 3.16 -39.91 -20.27
C VAL A 533 2.33 -39.46 -19.07
N PRO A 534 2.62 -38.26 -18.51
CA PRO A 534 1.77 -37.69 -17.48
C PRO A 534 0.46 -37.24 -18.10
N VAL A 535 -0.65 -37.80 -17.61
CA VAL A 535 -2.00 -37.43 -18.00
C VAL A 535 -2.67 -36.71 -16.84
N HIS A 536 -3.04 -35.46 -17.09
CA HIS A 536 -3.84 -34.66 -16.17
C HIS A 536 -5.20 -34.42 -16.81
N ALA A 537 -6.26 -34.97 -16.23
CA ALA A 537 -7.61 -34.80 -16.75
C ALA A 537 -8.57 -34.23 -15.70
N LEU A 538 -9.49 -33.38 -16.15
CA LEU A 538 -10.65 -32.94 -15.38
C LEU A 538 -11.88 -33.64 -15.93
N VAL A 539 -12.64 -34.31 -15.07
CA VAL A 539 -13.79 -35.14 -15.44
C VAL A 539 -15.04 -34.62 -14.75
N TYR A 540 -16.06 -34.31 -15.54
CA TYR A 540 -17.35 -33.80 -15.09
C TYR A 540 -18.45 -34.81 -15.38
N GLY A 541 -19.38 -35.00 -14.43
CA GLY A 541 -20.58 -35.83 -14.62
C GLY A 541 -20.40 -37.33 -14.38
N ALA A 542 -19.25 -37.77 -13.86
CA ALA A 542 -19.05 -39.16 -13.43
C ALA A 542 -19.61 -39.38 -12.02
N ASP A 543 -20.66 -40.21 -11.90
CA ASP A 543 -21.31 -40.54 -10.63
C ASP A 543 -20.45 -41.48 -9.75
N ASP A 544 -19.64 -42.35 -10.38
CA ASP A 544 -18.67 -43.21 -9.71
C ASP A 544 -17.25 -42.98 -10.29
N PRO A 545 -16.30 -42.43 -9.51
CA PRO A 545 -14.94 -42.18 -9.98
C PRO A 545 -14.14 -43.46 -10.26
N THR A 546 -14.51 -44.59 -9.67
CA THR A 546 -13.80 -45.86 -9.87
C THR A 546 -14.07 -46.49 -11.24
N SER A 547 -15.09 -45.98 -11.93
CA SER A 547 -15.39 -46.34 -13.32
C SER A 547 -14.46 -45.67 -14.35
N LEU A 548 -13.59 -44.74 -13.93
CA LEU A 548 -12.75 -43.98 -14.87
C LEU A 548 -11.55 -44.80 -15.38
N ALA A 549 -11.32 -44.73 -16.69
CA ALA A 549 -10.16 -45.29 -17.37
C ALA A 549 -9.56 -44.26 -18.33
N ILE A 550 -8.28 -44.39 -18.64
CA ILE A 550 -7.58 -43.58 -19.64
C ILE A 550 -7.06 -44.50 -20.73
N LYS A 551 -7.40 -44.17 -21.97
CA LYS A 551 -6.95 -44.84 -23.18
C LYS A 551 -5.93 -43.97 -23.89
N ILE A 552 -4.71 -44.47 -24.07
CA ILE A 552 -3.68 -43.83 -24.89
C ILE A 552 -3.60 -44.52 -26.24
N VAL A 553 -3.74 -43.75 -27.31
CA VAL A 553 -3.60 -44.19 -28.71
C VAL A 553 -2.32 -43.59 -29.26
N VAL A 554 -1.41 -44.44 -29.74
CA VAL A 554 -0.18 -43.97 -30.39
C VAL A 554 -0.31 -44.20 -31.89
N ARG A 555 -0.48 -43.11 -32.65
CA ARG A 555 -0.56 -43.13 -34.13
C ARG A 555 0.81 -42.89 -34.76
N GLY A 556 0.98 -43.32 -36.01
CA GLY A 556 2.25 -43.19 -36.75
C GLY A 556 3.22 -44.38 -36.58
N GLN A 557 2.74 -45.51 -36.03
CA GLN A 557 3.49 -46.77 -35.95
C GLN A 557 2.58 -47.95 -36.34
N GLU A 558 3.14 -48.96 -37.01
CA GLU A 558 2.44 -50.22 -37.30
C GLU A 558 3.07 -51.36 -36.49
N PRO A 559 2.28 -52.17 -35.77
CA PRO A 559 0.82 -52.08 -35.57
C PRO A 559 0.41 -50.93 -34.64
N LEU A 560 -0.82 -50.41 -34.82
CA LEU A 560 -1.42 -49.41 -33.93
C LEU A 560 -1.46 -49.95 -32.49
N ARG A 561 -0.82 -49.24 -31.56
CA ARG A 561 -0.83 -49.62 -30.14
C ARG A 561 -1.80 -48.74 -29.37
N VAL A 562 -2.66 -49.41 -28.60
CA VAL A 562 -3.63 -48.79 -27.69
C VAL A 562 -3.34 -49.31 -26.28
N TYR A 563 -3.14 -48.40 -25.35
CA TYR A 563 -2.95 -48.69 -23.93
C TYR A 563 -4.21 -48.27 -23.17
N SER A 564 -4.89 -49.20 -22.52
CA SER A 564 -6.00 -48.88 -21.62
C SER A 564 -5.52 -49.02 -20.18
N HIS A 565 -5.72 -47.98 -19.37
CA HIS A 565 -5.27 -47.96 -17.98
C HIS A 565 -6.39 -47.52 -17.06
N ASP A 566 -6.69 -48.34 -16.06
CA ASP A 566 -7.71 -48.02 -15.06
C ASP A 566 -7.17 -46.94 -14.12
N VAL A 567 -8.00 -45.95 -13.83
CA VAL A 567 -7.60 -44.87 -12.94
C VAL A 567 -7.73 -45.37 -11.51
N LEU A 568 -6.59 -45.62 -10.89
CA LEU A 568 -6.54 -46.07 -9.50
C LEU A 568 -7.07 -44.97 -8.56
N PRO A 569 -7.76 -45.31 -7.46
CA PRO A 569 -8.35 -44.32 -6.54
C PRO A 569 -7.37 -43.25 -6.05
N ARG A 570 -6.10 -43.60 -5.84
CA ARG A 570 -5.03 -42.66 -5.44
C ARG A 570 -4.71 -41.57 -6.47
N ASN A 571 -5.07 -41.79 -7.72
CA ASN A 571 -4.85 -40.87 -8.84
C ASN A 571 -6.07 -39.97 -9.08
N ILE A 572 -7.08 -40.05 -8.21
CA ILE A 572 -8.34 -39.31 -8.32
C ILE A 572 -8.50 -38.41 -7.10
N SER A 573 -8.73 -37.13 -7.33
CA SER A 573 -9.08 -36.16 -6.30
C SER A 573 -10.45 -35.57 -6.58
N TRP A 574 -11.32 -35.61 -5.57
CA TRP A 574 -12.62 -34.95 -5.61
C TRP A 574 -12.45 -33.43 -5.64
N LEU A 575 -13.12 -32.74 -6.56
CA LEU A 575 -13.11 -31.28 -6.65
C LEU A 575 -14.47 -30.67 -6.27
N ASP A 576 -15.57 -31.27 -6.71
CA ASP A 576 -16.95 -30.83 -6.42
C ASP A 576 -17.96 -31.98 -6.66
N ARG A 577 -19.24 -31.80 -6.31
CA ARG A 577 -20.35 -32.78 -6.35
C ARG A 577 -20.44 -33.62 -7.64
N ARG A 578 -19.91 -33.16 -8.76
CA ARG A 578 -19.84 -33.90 -10.04
C ARG A 578 -18.51 -33.74 -10.78
N ALA A 579 -17.44 -33.27 -10.11
CA ALA A 579 -16.16 -32.97 -10.73
C ALA A 579 -15.01 -33.73 -10.05
N TRP A 580 -14.23 -34.43 -10.86
CA TRP A 580 -13.07 -35.22 -10.44
C TRP A 580 -11.83 -34.77 -11.18
N GLN A 581 -10.71 -34.67 -10.48
CA GLN A 581 -9.41 -34.48 -11.10
C GLN A 581 -8.67 -35.81 -11.11
N VAL A 582 -8.19 -36.20 -12.29
CA VAL A 582 -7.36 -37.38 -12.51
C VAL A 582 -5.93 -36.95 -12.79
N ARG A 583 -4.97 -37.52 -12.06
CA ARG A 583 -3.54 -37.35 -12.28
C ARG A 583 -2.87 -38.71 -12.27
N CYS A 584 -2.44 -39.18 -13.44
CA CYS A 584 -1.71 -40.44 -13.54
C CYS A 584 -0.55 -40.33 -14.51
N VAL A 585 0.36 -41.28 -14.41
CA VAL A 585 1.48 -41.43 -15.33
C VAL A 585 1.32 -42.78 -15.99
N ILE A 586 1.31 -42.81 -17.32
CA ILE A 586 1.10 -44.04 -18.10
C ILE A 586 2.36 -44.29 -18.92
N SER A 587 2.97 -45.46 -18.72
CA SER A 587 4.15 -45.88 -19.47
C SER A 587 3.73 -46.40 -20.85
N VAL A 588 4.21 -45.78 -21.92
CA VAL A 588 3.95 -46.17 -23.31
C VAL A 588 5.26 -46.44 -24.04
N ALA A 589 5.26 -47.39 -24.96
CA ALA A 589 6.45 -47.73 -25.74
C ALA A 589 6.33 -47.14 -27.16
N LEU A 590 7.23 -46.21 -27.49
CA LEU A 590 7.26 -45.53 -28.80
C LEU A 590 8.28 -46.22 -29.71
N MET A 591 7.82 -46.80 -30.83
CA MET A 591 8.66 -47.63 -31.71
C MET A 591 9.15 -46.90 -32.97
N ALA A 592 8.66 -45.69 -33.26
CA ALA A 592 8.99 -44.94 -34.46
C ALA A 592 9.21 -43.44 -34.17
N ALA A 593 10.01 -42.78 -35.03
CA ALA A 593 10.01 -41.33 -35.16
C ALA A 593 8.71 -40.89 -35.88
N ASP A 594 8.20 -39.68 -35.61
CA ASP A 594 6.93 -39.16 -36.18
C ASP A 594 5.65 -39.82 -35.66
N THR A 595 5.62 -40.21 -34.38
CA THR A 595 4.40 -40.72 -33.71
C THR A 595 3.64 -39.64 -32.95
N THR A 596 2.31 -39.63 -33.05
CA THR A 596 1.43 -38.80 -32.20
C THR A 596 0.83 -39.66 -31.08
N VAL A 597 0.87 -39.13 -29.86
CA VAL A 597 0.29 -39.77 -28.67
C VAL A 597 -0.97 -39.02 -28.30
N GLU A 598 -2.11 -39.70 -28.33
CA GLU A 598 -3.43 -39.18 -27.99
C GLU A 598 -3.93 -39.83 -26.70
N ALA A 599 -4.44 -39.03 -25.76
CA ALA A 599 -5.11 -39.52 -24.55
C ALA A 599 -6.62 -39.29 -24.66
N ILE A 600 -7.39 -40.30 -24.27
CA ILE A 600 -8.85 -40.30 -24.23
C ILE A 600 -9.26 -40.73 -22.83
N VAL A 601 -10.16 -39.98 -22.19
CA VAL A 601 -10.77 -40.41 -20.92
C VAL A 601 -12.02 -41.21 -21.22
N CYS A 602 -12.20 -42.32 -20.51
CA CYS A 602 -13.29 -43.25 -20.69
C CYS A 602 -13.98 -43.59 -19.36
N THR A 603 -15.25 -43.97 -19.42
CA THR A 603 -15.96 -44.63 -18.32
C THR A 603 -16.14 -46.12 -18.64
N LYS A 604 -16.04 -46.96 -17.60
CA LYS A 604 -16.40 -48.37 -17.63
C LYS A 604 -17.80 -48.54 -17.06
N THR A 605 -18.67 -49.23 -17.79
CA THR A 605 -19.96 -49.66 -17.23
C THR A 605 -19.78 -50.94 -16.42
N ALA A 606 -20.78 -51.32 -15.62
CA ALA A 606 -20.76 -52.56 -14.84
C ALA A 606 -20.62 -53.86 -15.66
N GLN A 607 -20.69 -53.76 -17.00
CA GLN A 607 -20.49 -54.86 -17.96
C GLN A 607 -19.10 -54.81 -18.64
N ASP A 608 -18.17 -54.00 -18.09
CA ASP A 608 -16.79 -53.79 -18.60
C ASP A 608 -16.73 -53.19 -20.02
N GLN A 609 -17.83 -52.58 -20.49
CA GLN A 609 -17.83 -51.81 -21.73
C GLN A 609 -17.24 -50.42 -21.48
N VAL A 610 -16.22 -50.08 -22.27
CA VAL A 610 -15.49 -48.79 -22.20
C VAL A 610 -16.16 -47.79 -23.14
N THR A 611 -16.66 -46.68 -22.60
CA THR A 611 -17.28 -45.58 -23.34
C THR A 611 -16.38 -44.35 -23.30
N GLU A 612 -16.04 -43.77 -24.45
CA GLU A 612 -15.19 -42.58 -24.55
C GLU A 612 -15.98 -41.31 -24.16
N MET A 613 -15.41 -40.49 -23.26
CA MET A 613 -16.07 -39.32 -22.65
C MET A 613 -15.71 -37.98 -23.30
N GLY A 614 -15.00 -37.99 -24.42
CA GLY A 614 -14.53 -36.79 -25.10
C GLY A 614 -13.62 -37.09 -26.29
N PRO A 615 -13.29 -36.07 -27.10
CA PRO A 615 -12.39 -36.25 -28.23
C PRO A 615 -10.97 -36.60 -27.75
N PRO A 616 -10.18 -37.36 -28.54
CA PRO A 616 -8.77 -37.61 -28.26
C PRO A 616 -7.99 -36.30 -28.18
N VAL A 617 -7.19 -36.14 -27.13
CA VAL A 617 -6.31 -34.98 -26.94
C VAL A 617 -4.87 -35.41 -27.18
N VAL A 618 -4.17 -34.70 -28.07
CA VAL A 618 -2.75 -34.96 -28.32
C VAL A 618 -1.94 -34.55 -27.09
N VAL A 619 -1.30 -35.53 -26.46
CA VAL A 619 -0.44 -35.36 -25.28
C VAL A 619 1.05 -35.46 -25.61
N GLY A 620 1.41 -35.76 -26.87
CA GLY A 620 2.78 -35.71 -27.34
C GLY A 620 2.91 -35.91 -28.86
N VAL A 621 3.97 -35.34 -29.44
CA VAL A 621 4.37 -35.53 -30.85
C VAL A 621 5.87 -35.82 -30.86
N ASN A 622 6.28 -36.95 -31.42
CA ASN A 622 7.69 -37.30 -31.58
C ASN A 622 8.18 -36.72 -32.92
N GLN A 623 9.00 -35.67 -32.92
CA GLN A 623 9.56 -35.09 -34.15
C GLN A 623 10.96 -35.66 -34.46
N PRO A 624 11.41 -35.69 -35.72
CA PRO A 624 12.75 -36.15 -36.06
C PRO A 624 13.77 -35.07 -35.66
N LEU A 625 14.84 -35.47 -34.98
CA LEU A 625 15.97 -34.60 -34.63
C LEU A 625 16.59 -33.99 -35.89
N LYS A 626 16.25 -32.73 -36.19
CA LYS A 626 17.03 -31.88 -37.10
C LYS A 626 18.07 -31.09 -36.29
N LEU A 627 19.25 -31.68 -36.06
CA LEU A 627 20.56 -31.01 -36.10
C LEU A 627 21.72 -31.88 -35.59
N ALA A 628 22.84 -31.71 -36.28
CA ALA A 628 24.24 -32.04 -35.92
C ALA A 628 24.72 -33.49 -36.04
N LEU A 629 25.26 -33.78 -37.23
CA LEU A 629 26.45 -34.61 -37.40
C LEU A 629 27.51 -34.25 -36.33
N ASN A 630 28.23 -35.28 -35.85
CA ASN A 630 29.39 -35.26 -34.94
C ASN A 630 29.12 -35.16 -33.44
N MET A 631 28.60 -36.23 -32.83
CA MET A 631 29.00 -36.63 -31.46
C MET A 631 28.93 -38.15 -31.33
N SER A 632 30.09 -38.80 -31.13
CA SER A 632 30.20 -40.25 -30.93
C SER A 632 29.70 -40.71 -29.55
N PRO A 633 29.30 -41.98 -29.36
CA PRO A 633 28.49 -42.46 -28.22
C PRO A 633 29.20 -42.52 -26.85
N ILE A 634 30.43 -42.03 -26.71
CA ILE A 634 31.30 -42.33 -25.55
C ILE A 634 31.25 -41.25 -24.45
N HIS A 635 30.74 -40.04 -24.74
CA HIS A 635 30.83 -38.93 -23.78
C HIS A 635 29.68 -38.82 -22.75
N HIS A 636 28.55 -39.53 -22.92
CA HIS A 636 27.42 -39.35 -22.00
C HIS A 636 27.53 -40.16 -20.70
N GLN A 637 28.31 -41.25 -20.67
CA GLN A 637 28.47 -42.09 -19.46
C GLN A 637 29.37 -41.48 -18.37
N ARG A 638 30.15 -40.44 -18.68
CA ARG A 638 31.03 -39.78 -17.68
C ARG A 638 30.40 -38.57 -16.98
N ALA A 639 29.26 -38.05 -17.46
CA ALA A 639 28.63 -36.85 -16.90
C ALA A 639 27.53 -37.14 -15.85
N MET A 640 27.16 -38.41 -15.61
CA MET A 640 26.15 -38.79 -14.60
C MET A 640 26.72 -39.45 -13.34
N LEU A 641 28.05 -39.40 -13.16
CA LEU A 641 28.73 -39.85 -11.92
C LEU A 641 29.59 -38.75 -11.29
N ALA A 642 29.20 -37.48 -11.43
CA ALA A 642 29.80 -36.35 -10.72
C ALA A 642 28.73 -35.52 -10.01
#